data_AF-A0A1D1YC75-F1
#
_entry.id   AF-A0A1D1YC75-F1
#
_cell.length_a   1.000
_cell.length_b   1.000
_cell.length_c   1.000
_cell.angle_alpha   90.00
_cell.angle_beta   90.00
_cell.angle_gamma   90.00
#
_symmetry.space_group_name_H-M   'P 1'
#
loop_
_entity.id
_entity.type
_entity.pdbx_description
1 polymer ?
#
loop_
_entity_poly.entity_id
_entity_poly.type
_entity_poly.pdbx_seq_one_letter_code
_entity_poly.pdbx_strand_id
1 'polypeptide(L)'
;MWPELIRKSKEGGLDVIETYVFWNYHEPVRGQYYFQGRFDLVRFVKTVQQAGLFVHLRIGPYACAEWNYGGFPIWLHFIPGIQFRTTNTPFQNEMLRFLAKIVNIMKDENLFASQGGPIILSQVENEYGNVEWAYGIGGILYVNWAASVAVALNTTVPWVMCQQEDAPDPVINTCNGFYCDRFTPNSPSKPKMWTENYSGWFLSFGYAIPFRPVEDLAFSVARFFETGGTFQNYYMYFGGTNFGRTAGGPLVATSYDYDAPIDEYGFLRQPKWSHLRDLHVAIKLCEKQLVNSDPIYMSLGVDIEAHIYNDSSGCAAFLANIGHNLDKNVSFNGNSYALPAWSVSILPDCKNVIYNTAKILSQKTAGDPGHEPKINVEDFLALPMWKWYKEEIGSWNNNSFVKRGLLEQINTTRDTSDYLWYSISITVDEVLRANKKEAFIHVKSLGHAALLFVNKRLAGIGYGNHDEASFTIQKQITLHGGNNVVNLLSMTIGLQNYGPWFDVAGTGIFSVSLASINVIEDLSSREWTYQIGTEGESLELDKESQANNPVWTSGYILPINRSLIWYTTSFIAPDGNGPLALNLSSMGKGQAWVNGKSIGRYWSAYLSPAMGCSRQCDYRGPYDANKCLKKCGQPAQVLYHIPRSWVHPGENLIVLHEELGGDPSRITVSTRKGQYVCAHVSESDLPPVDSWKMNANVQFVDPEIRLACDRGWKFASITFASFGTPQGQCGEFSHGTCKADGVLQLVQEVCIGKESCAVPVSIQKFGDPCEGVVKSLAVEALCIV
;
A
#
# COMPACT_ATOMS: atom_id res chain seq x y z
N MET A 1 8.28 -15.28 -0.81
CA MET A 1 7.13 -14.45 -1.24
C MET A 1 7.10 -14.26 -2.75
N TRP A 2 8.12 -13.65 -3.41
CA TRP A 2 8.04 -13.31 -4.85
C TRP A 2 7.49 -14.40 -5.78
N PRO A 3 7.99 -15.67 -5.78
CA PRO A 3 7.46 -16.67 -6.70
C PRO A 3 5.94 -16.90 -6.55
N GLU A 4 5.45 -16.86 -5.30
CA GLU A 4 4.03 -17.06 -5.01
C GLU A 4 3.18 -15.84 -5.38
N LEU A 5 3.67 -14.63 -5.12
CA LEU A 5 3.00 -13.38 -5.52
C LEU A 5 2.90 -13.30 -7.05
N ILE A 6 4.00 -13.55 -7.76
CA ILE A 6 4.06 -13.53 -9.22
C ILE A 6 3.15 -14.60 -9.83
N ARG A 7 3.08 -15.79 -9.21
CA ARG A 7 2.13 -16.85 -9.61
C ARG A 7 0.68 -16.37 -9.48
N LYS A 8 0.31 -15.80 -8.32
CA LYS A 8 -1.03 -15.25 -8.08
C LYS A 8 -1.36 -14.11 -9.06
N SER A 9 -0.39 -13.28 -9.43
CA SER A 9 -0.53 -12.28 -10.48
C SER A 9 -0.82 -12.89 -11.85
N LYS A 10 -0.06 -13.92 -12.25
CA LYS A 10 -0.31 -14.64 -13.51
C LYS A 10 -1.69 -15.29 -13.55
N GLU A 11 -2.07 -15.97 -12.47
CA GLU A 11 -3.40 -16.59 -12.35
C GLU A 11 -4.53 -15.57 -12.31
N GLY A 12 -4.23 -14.34 -11.89
CA GLY A 12 -5.14 -13.22 -11.96
C GLY A 12 -5.25 -12.61 -13.35
N GLY A 13 -4.54 -13.12 -14.35
CA GLY A 13 -4.61 -12.67 -15.75
C GLY A 13 -3.66 -11.55 -16.12
N LEU A 14 -2.65 -11.23 -15.30
CA LEU A 14 -1.64 -10.24 -15.68
C LEU A 14 -0.67 -10.80 -16.73
N ASP A 15 -0.27 -9.94 -17.68
CA ASP A 15 0.80 -10.22 -18.65
C ASP A 15 2.15 -9.59 -18.24
N VAL A 16 2.11 -8.52 -17.44
CA VAL A 16 3.27 -7.68 -17.08
C VAL A 16 3.30 -7.44 -15.58
N ILE A 17 4.48 -7.52 -14.97
CA ILE A 17 4.75 -7.02 -13.63
C ILE A 17 5.51 -5.70 -13.73
N GLU A 18 4.92 -4.65 -13.18
CA GLU A 18 5.57 -3.34 -13.06
C GLU A 18 6.27 -3.19 -11.70
N THR A 19 7.45 -2.59 -11.68
CA THR A 19 8.14 -2.28 -10.42
C THR A 19 9.03 -1.04 -10.54
N TYR A 20 9.10 -0.27 -9.45
CA TYR A 20 10.10 0.79 -9.27
C TYR A 20 11.49 0.21 -8.94
N VAL A 21 12.53 1.02 -9.14
CA VAL A 21 13.88 0.79 -8.62
C VAL A 21 14.20 1.82 -7.54
N PHE A 22 14.49 1.36 -6.32
CA PHE A 22 14.70 2.24 -5.17
C PHE A 22 16.18 2.57 -4.95
N TRP A 23 16.63 3.70 -5.47
CA TRP A 23 18.04 4.12 -5.44
C TRP A 23 18.61 4.17 -4.02
N ASN A 24 17.87 4.70 -3.04
CA ASN A 24 18.31 4.83 -1.65
C ASN A 24 18.78 3.52 -1.02
N TYR A 25 18.19 2.37 -1.39
CA TYR A 25 18.63 1.06 -0.92
C TYR A 25 19.65 0.39 -1.83
N HIS A 26 19.61 0.67 -3.12
CA HIS A 26 20.61 0.14 -4.04
C HIS A 26 21.96 0.84 -3.93
N GLU A 27 22.01 2.04 -3.35
CA GLU A 27 23.24 2.79 -3.09
C GLU A 27 23.17 3.56 -1.75
N PRO A 28 23.16 2.86 -0.61
CA PRO A 28 23.04 3.49 0.71
C PRO A 28 24.25 4.38 1.03
N VAL A 29 25.41 4.08 0.44
CA VAL A 29 26.63 4.89 0.49
C VAL A 29 27.06 5.16 -0.94
N ARG A 30 27.40 6.41 -1.27
CA ARG A 30 27.84 6.80 -2.63
C ARG A 30 28.98 5.91 -3.12
N GLY A 31 28.76 5.28 -4.28
CA GLY A 31 29.67 4.35 -4.93
C GLY A 31 29.58 2.89 -4.45
N GLN A 32 28.82 2.59 -3.40
CA GLN A 32 28.68 1.25 -2.83
C GLN A 32 27.28 0.70 -3.08
N TYR A 33 27.18 -0.22 -4.03
CA TYR A 33 25.91 -0.77 -4.46
C TYR A 33 25.49 -2.03 -3.69
N TYR A 34 24.19 -2.17 -3.45
CA TYR A 34 23.61 -3.34 -2.78
C TYR A 34 22.45 -3.96 -3.59
N PHE A 35 22.63 -5.21 -4.00
CA PHE A 35 21.65 -5.99 -4.78
C PHE A 35 21.44 -7.39 -4.18
N GLN A 36 21.33 -7.50 -2.86
CA GLN A 36 21.15 -8.79 -2.17
C GLN A 36 19.83 -8.85 -1.39
N GLY A 37 19.44 -10.06 -0.99
CA GLY A 37 18.24 -10.30 -0.20
C GLY A 37 16.98 -9.81 -0.92
N ARG A 38 16.19 -8.95 -0.26
CA ARG A 38 14.98 -8.35 -0.85
C ARG A 38 15.26 -7.24 -1.88
N PHE A 39 16.52 -6.84 -2.04
CA PHE A 39 16.96 -5.84 -3.01
C PHE A 39 17.72 -6.47 -4.19
N ASP A 40 17.64 -7.79 -4.33
CA ASP A 40 18.16 -8.49 -5.51
C ASP A 40 17.21 -8.32 -6.70
N LEU A 41 17.35 -7.18 -7.39
CA LEU A 41 16.51 -6.78 -8.51
C LEU A 41 16.62 -7.77 -9.69
N VAL A 42 17.83 -8.27 -9.98
CA VAL A 42 18.05 -9.25 -11.05
C VAL A 42 17.29 -10.53 -10.77
N ARG A 43 17.36 -11.05 -9.54
CA ARG A 43 16.59 -12.23 -9.13
C ARG A 43 15.09 -12.00 -9.24
N PHE A 44 14.59 -10.83 -8.83
CA PHE A 44 13.18 -10.48 -8.99
C PHE A 44 12.74 -10.56 -10.45
N VAL A 45 13.45 -9.86 -11.35
CA VAL A 45 13.14 -9.84 -12.80
C VAL A 45 13.23 -11.24 -13.41
N LYS A 46 14.26 -12.03 -13.07
CA LYS A 46 14.36 -13.44 -13.52
C LYS A 46 13.23 -14.32 -12.99
N THR A 47 12.73 -14.06 -11.80
CA THR A 47 11.57 -14.80 -11.24
C THR A 47 10.30 -14.48 -12.04
N VAL A 48 10.12 -13.23 -12.47
CA VAL A 48 9.02 -12.83 -13.36
C VAL A 48 9.14 -13.55 -14.72
N GLN A 49 10.35 -13.57 -15.30
CA GLN A 49 10.62 -14.30 -16.55
C GLN A 49 10.32 -15.81 -16.43
N GLN A 50 10.71 -16.45 -15.32
CA GLN A 50 10.45 -17.86 -15.07
C GLN A 50 8.96 -18.17 -14.97
N ALA A 51 8.15 -17.22 -14.49
CA ALA A 51 6.70 -17.33 -14.51
C ALA A 51 6.11 -17.11 -15.92
N GLY A 52 6.90 -16.66 -16.90
CA GLY A 52 6.45 -16.36 -18.26
C GLY A 52 5.66 -15.06 -18.35
N LEU A 53 5.98 -14.08 -17.51
CA LEU A 53 5.44 -12.72 -17.54
C LEU A 53 6.50 -11.73 -18.03
N PHE A 54 6.06 -10.59 -18.53
CA PHE A 54 6.93 -9.46 -18.88
C PHE A 54 7.15 -8.52 -17.70
N VAL A 55 8.07 -7.56 -17.86
CA VAL A 55 8.39 -6.53 -16.87
C VAL A 55 8.31 -5.15 -17.50
N HIS A 56 7.64 -4.22 -16.79
CA HIS A 56 7.84 -2.79 -16.95
C HIS A 56 8.74 -2.30 -15.81
N LEU A 57 9.98 -1.92 -16.14
CA LEU A 57 10.97 -1.52 -15.15
C LEU A 57 11.01 0.00 -15.00
N ARG A 58 10.42 0.53 -13.94
CA ARG A 58 10.38 1.97 -13.67
C ARG A 58 11.63 2.39 -12.91
N ILE A 59 12.68 2.72 -13.66
CA ILE A 59 14.01 2.97 -13.09
C ILE A 59 14.02 4.27 -12.29
N GLY A 60 13.26 5.29 -12.71
CA GLY A 60 13.19 6.60 -12.06
C GLY A 60 14.37 7.50 -12.45
N PRO A 61 15.27 7.90 -11.54
CA PRO A 61 15.47 7.30 -10.21
C PRO A 61 14.70 7.96 -9.08
N TYR A 62 14.01 9.09 -9.34
CA TYR A 62 12.91 9.51 -8.49
C TYR A 62 11.72 8.57 -8.72
N ALA A 63 11.20 7.97 -7.65
CA ALA A 63 10.12 7.01 -7.68
C ALA A 63 8.81 7.54 -7.09
N CYS A 64 8.84 8.61 -6.28
CA CYS A 64 7.72 8.97 -5.39
C CYS A 64 7.35 7.78 -4.48
N ALA A 65 6.38 6.96 -4.91
CA ALA A 65 5.98 5.66 -4.39
C ALA A 65 5.67 5.60 -2.89
N GLU A 66 5.28 6.73 -2.29
CA GLU A 66 5.17 6.89 -0.82
C GLU A 66 6.44 6.45 -0.07
N TRP A 67 7.58 6.54 -0.77
CA TRP A 67 8.86 6.00 -0.33
C TRP A 67 9.77 7.13 0.15
N ASN A 68 10.55 6.84 1.19
CA ASN A 68 11.43 7.75 1.90
C ASN A 68 12.28 8.54 0.91
N TYR A 69 12.12 9.86 0.96
CA TYR A 69 12.84 10.81 0.10
C TYR A 69 12.65 10.59 -1.41
N GLY A 70 11.49 10.03 -1.80
CA GLY A 70 11.13 9.73 -3.18
C GLY A 70 12.02 8.69 -3.84
N GLY A 71 12.74 7.88 -3.05
CA GLY A 71 13.73 6.92 -3.55
C GLY A 71 15.15 7.47 -3.64
N PHE A 72 15.40 8.78 -3.41
CA PHE A 72 16.76 9.31 -3.43
C PHE A 72 17.56 8.91 -2.19
N PRO A 73 18.84 8.53 -2.34
CA PRO A 73 19.72 8.34 -1.20
C PRO A 73 20.00 9.67 -0.50
N ILE A 74 19.98 9.67 0.84
CA ILE A 74 20.16 10.90 1.61
C ILE A 74 21.53 11.57 1.39
N TRP A 75 22.58 10.80 1.05
CA TRP A 75 23.90 11.39 0.76
C TRP A 75 23.87 12.35 -0.45
N LEU A 76 22.88 12.22 -1.34
CA LEU A 76 22.70 13.10 -2.50
C LEU A 76 22.46 14.54 -2.04
N HIS A 77 21.66 14.73 -0.98
CA HIS A 77 21.34 16.03 -0.39
C HIS A 77 22.58 16.84 0.02
N PHE A 78 23.67 16.15 0.37
CA PHE A 78 24.90 16.78 0.89
C PHE A 78 25.94 17.10 -0.18
N ILE A 79 25.62 16.91 -1.48
CA ILE A 79 26.52 17.30 -2.56
C ILE A 79 26.50 18.83 -2.69
N PRO A 80 27.66 19.52 -2.63
CA PRO A 80 27.70 20.97 -2.73
C PRO A 80 27.04 21.50 -4.02
N GLY A 81 26.11 22.43 -3.88
CA GLY A 81 25.41 23.07 -5.00
C GLY A 81 24.42 22.17 -5.73
N ILE A 82 24.06 21.01 -5.17
CA ILE A 82 23.06 20.14 -5.78
C ILE A 82 21.66 20.76 -5.69
N GLN A 83 20.86 20.52 -6.72
CA GLN A 83 19.44 20.82 -6.76
C GLN A 83 18.75 19.65 -7.45
N PHE A 84 17.74 19.08 -6.79
CA PHE A 84 17.13 17.86 -7.31
C PHE A 84 16.20 18.18 -8.48
N ARG A 85 16.11 17.22 -9.41
CA ARG A 85 15.12 17.18 -10.49
C ARG A 85 15.03 18.50 -11.28
N THR A 86 16.19 19.09 -11.59
CA THR A 86 16.28 20.28 -12.42
C THR A 86 17.60 20.28 -13.20
N THR A 87 17.81 21.28 -14.04
CA THR A 87 19.06 21.46 -14.79
C THR A 87 20.19 21.85 -13.84
N ASN A 88 20.79 20.84 -13.22
CA ASN A 88 21.85 20.96 -12.23
C ASN A 88 22.91 19.88 -12.49
N THR A 89 24.12 20.29 -12.87
CA THR A 89 25.19 19.37 -13.27
C THR A 89 25.52 18.30 -12.20
N PRO A 90 25.66 18.63 -10.90
CA PRO A 90 25.83 17.60 -9.87
C PRO A 90 24.72 16.54 -9.87
N PHE A 91 23.45 16.95 -9.88
CA PHE A 91 22.32 16.02 -9.88
C PHE A 91 22.27 15.18 -11.17
N GLN A 92 22.41 15.81 -12.32
CA GLN A 92 22.39 15.15 -13.63
C GLN A 92 23.47 14.06 -13.75
N ASN A 93 24.68 14.34 -13.25
CA ASN A 93 25.77 13.36 -13.24
C ASN A 93 25.45 12.14 -12.37
N GLU A 94 24.88 12.34 -11.18
CA GLU A 94 24.53 11.24 -10.27
C GLU A 94 23.34 10.43 -10.80
N MET A 95 22.30 11.09 -11.33
CA MET A 95 21.17 10.43 -11.97
C MET A 95 21.63 9.58 -13.16
N LEU A 96 22.46 10.13 -14.05
CA LEU A 96 23.02 9.38 -15.19
C LEU A 96 23.81 8.17 -14.70
N ARG A 97 24.66 8.33 -13.68
CA ARG A 97 25.48 7.24 -13.13
C ARG A 97 24.61 6.10 -12.63
N PHE A 98 23.54 6.39 -11.90
CA PHE A 98 22.63 5.38 -11.39
C PHE A 98 21.78 4.74 -12.50
N LEU A 99 21.20 5.54 -13.41
CA LEU A 99 20.44 5.02 -14.55
C LEU A 99 21.30 4.08 -15.41
N ALA A 100 22.51 4.49 -15.75
CA ALA A 100 23.46 3.67 -16.51
C ALA A 100 23.82 2.39 -15.76
N LYS A 101 24.00 2.45 -14.43
CA LYS A 101 24.28 1.26 -13.61
C LYS A 101 23.15 0.24 -13.71
N ILE A 102 21.89 0.65 -13.53
CA ILE A 102 20.75 -0.26 -13.60
C ILE A 102 20.61 -0.84 -15.00
N VAL A 103 20.66 0.01 -16.05
CA VAL A 103 20.56 -0.45 -17.44
C VAL A 103 21.67 -1.45 -17.78
N ASN A 104 22.92 -1.18 -17.39
CA ASN A 104 24.02 -2.09 -17.67
C ASN A 104 23.86 -3.44 -16.95
N ILE A 105 23.43 -3.45 -15.69
CA ILE A 105 23.12 -4.73 -14.98
C ILE A 105 22.04 -5.51 -15.74
N MET A 106 20.96 -4.86 -16.18
CA MET A 106 19.91 -5.55 -16.93
C MET A 106 20.39 -6.06 -18.30
N LYS A 107 21.28 -5.32 -18.97
CA LYS A 107 21.90 -5.74 -20.24
C LYS A 107 22.83 -6.93 -20.07
N ASP A 108 23.72 -6.88 -19.08
CA ASP A 108 24.71 -7.92 -18.80
C ASP A 108 24.01 -9.26 -18.47
N GLU A 109 22.82 -9.18 -17.86
CA GLU A 109 21.97 -10.32 -17.52
C GLU A 109 20.98 -10.71 -18.64
N ASN A 110 21.04 -10.07 -19.81
CA ASN A 110 20.14 -10.27 -20.96
C ASN A 110 18.65 -10.15 -20.61
N LEU A 111 18.29 -9.14 -19.81
CA LEU A 111 16.92 -8.99 -19.28
C LEU A 111 16.01 -8.09 -20.12
N PHE A 112 16.53 -7.36 -21.10
CA PHE A 112 15.68 -6.67 -22.08
C PHE A 112 15.08 -7.65 -23.10
N ALA A 113 13.85 -7.39 -23.55
CA ALA A 113 13.11 -8.29 -24.43
C ALA A 113 13.83 -8.60 -25.76
N SER A 114 14.54 -7.63 -26.31
CA SER A 114 15.39 -7.81 -27.50
C SER A 114 16.55 -8.80 -27.29
N GLN A 115 16.95 -9.05 -26.04
CA GLN A 115 17.98 -10.01 -25.63
C GLN A 115 17.37 -11.35 -25.19
N GLY A 116 16.05 -11.52 -25.28
CA GLY A 116 15.31 -12.68 -24.79
C GLY A 116 14.85 -12.58 -23.34
N GLY A 117 15.04 -11.43 -22.70
CA GLY A 117 14.59 -11.16 -21.33
C GLY A 117 13.12 -10.73 -21.22
N PRO A 118 12.60 -10.49 -20.00
CA PRO A 118 11.20 -10.12 -19.81
C PRO A 118 10.93 -8.61 -19.90
N ILE A 119 11.94 -7.73 -19.84
CA ILE A 119 11.72 -6.27 -19.75
C ILE A 119 11.29 -5.74 -21.12
N ILE A 120 10.04 -5.28 -21.24
CA ILE A 120 9.45 -4.74 -22.47
C ILE A 120 9.32 -3.22 -22.48
N LEU A 121 9.45 -2.58 -21.31
CA LEU A 121 9.23 -1.16 -21.11
C LEU A 121 10.14 -0.65 -19.99
N SER A 122 10.60 0.59 -20.09
CA SER A 122 11.35 1.24 -19.01
C SER A 122 10.86 2.67 -18.78
N GLN A 123 10.89 3.15 -17.53
CA GLN A 123 10.53 4.53 -17.21
C GLN A 123 11.72 5.31 -16.67
N VAL A 124 11.88 6.54 -17.17
CA VAL A 124 12.75 7.57 -16.61
C VAL A 124 11.89 8.63 -15.94
N GLU A 125 12.36 9.19 -14.82
CA GLU A 125 11.58 10.06 -13.95
C GLU A 125 10.27 9.42 -13.45
N ASN A 126 9.51 10.19 -12.68
CA ASN A 126 8.18 9.88 -12.22
C ASN A 126 7.38 11.17 -11.97
N GLU A 127 6.28 11.33 -12.71
CA GLU A 127 5.32 12.43 -12.55
C GLU A 127 5.94 13.82 -12.49
N TYR A 128 6.96 14.06 -13.32
CA TYR A 128 7.67 15.33 -13.28
C TYR A 128 6.83 16.48 -13.83
N GLY A 129 5.96 16.25 -14.81
CA GLY A 129 5.06 17.27 -15.35
C GLY A 129 4.13 17.88 -14.30
N ASN A 130 3.81 17.16 -13.21
CA ASN A 130 3.04 17.70 -12.08
C ASN A 130 3.77 18.84 -11.34
N VAL A 131 5.10 18.87 -11.40
CA VAL A 131 5.96 19.81 -10.65
C VAL A 131 6.86 20.67 -11.53
N GLU A 132 6.96 20.36 -12.82
CA GLU A 132 7.88 21.00 -13.77
C GLU A 132 7.77 22.54 -13.76
N TRP A 133 6.55 23.07 -13.69
CA TRP A 133 6.28 24.50 -13.65
C TRP A 133 7.06 25.23 -12.55
N ALA A 134 7.31 24.57 -11.41
CA ALA A 134 8.00 25.16 -10.26
C ALA A 134 9.52 25.34 -10.49
N TYR A 135 10.06 24.71 -11.55
CA TYR A 135 11.47 24.79 -11.95
C TYR A 135 11.69 25.71 -13.16
N GLY A 136 10.61 26.22 -13.77
CA GLY A 136 10.66 27.11 -14.93
C GLY A 136 11.46 26.51 -16.09
N ILE A 137 12.32 27.32 -16.72
CA ILE A 137 13.18 26.88 -17.84
C ILE A 137 14.09 25.71 -17.43
N GLY A 138 14.52 25.66 -16.17
CA GLY A 138 15.35 24.57 -15.66
C GLY A 138 14.64 23.22 -15.68
N GLY A 139 13.32 23.19 -15.54
CA GLY A 139 12.51 21.97 -15.64
C GLY A 139 12.37 21.48 -17.07
N ILE A 140 12.02 22.38 -18.00
CA ILE A 140 11.90 22.07 -19.43
C ILE A 140 13.21 21.51 -20.00
N LEU A 141 14.34 22.13 -19.67
CA LEU A 141 15.65 21.65 -20.10
C LEU A 141 16.02 20.31 -19.45
N TYR A 142 15.58 20.08 -18.20
CA TYR A 142 15.83 18.84 -17.48
C TYR A 142 15.03 17.66 -18.07
N VAL A 143 13.75 17.83 -18.39
CA VAL A 143 12.91 16.80 -19.03
C VAL A 143 13.52 16.36 -20.36
N ASN A 144 13.89 17.33 -21.20
CA ASN A 144 14.55 17.06 -22.47
C ASN A 144 15.87 16.30 -22.31
N TRP A 145 16.68 16.69 -21.32
CA TRP A 145 17.91 15.99 -20.99
C TRP A 145 17.66 14.57 -20.47
N ALA A 146 16.71 14.38 -19.55
CA ALA A 146 16.40 13.08 -18.94
C ALA A 146 15.92 12.07 -19.98
N ALA A 147 15.00 12.50 -20.86
CA ALA A 147 14.55 11.69 -21.98
C ALA A 147 15.69 11.34 -22.95
N SER A 148 16.52 12.32 -23.32
CA SER A 148 17.66 12.12 -24.22
C SER A 148 18.67 11.12 -23.64
N VAL A 149 18.97 11.22 -22.35
CA VAL A 149 19.85 10.29 -21.63
C VAL A 149 19.26 8.88 -21.63
N ALA A 150 17.98 8.73 -21.27
CA ALA A 150 17.32 7.43 -21.23
C ALA A 150 17.39 6.72 -22.59
N VAL A 151 17.08 7.43 -23.67
CA VAL A 151 17.16 6.92 -25.05
C VAL A 151 18.62 6.56 -25.42
N ALA A 152 19.59 7.41 -25.07
CA ALA A 152 21.01 7.18 -25.34
C ALA A 152 21.58 5.95 -24.61
N LEU A 153 20.99 5.52 -23.50
CA LEU A 153 21.35 4.26 -22.83
C LEU A 153 21.02 3.02 -23.67
N ASN A 154 20.26 3.16 -24.77
CA ASN A 154 20.00 2.14 -25.78
C ASN A 154 19.54 0.81 -25.17
N THR A 155 18.47 0.85 -24.38
CA THR A 155 17.83 -0.34 -23.80
C THR A 155 17.15 -1.22 -24.84
N THR A 156 17.02 -0.73 -26.09
CA THR A 156 16.35 -1.37 -27.24
C THR A 156 14.85 -1.67 -27.05
N VAL A 157 14.28 -1.25 -25.93
CA VAL A 157 12.85 -1.26 -25.64
C VAL A 157 12.36 0.19 -25.44
N PRO A 158 11.06 0.48 -25.62
CA PRO A 158 10.54 1.83 -25.45
C PRO A 158 10.77 2.39 -24.03
N TRP A 159 10.89 3.71 -23.97
CA TRP A 159 10.88 4.48 -22.73
C TRP A 159 9.56 5.20 -22.54
N VAL A 160 9.11 5.29 -21.29
CA VAL A 160 7.94 6.09 -20.89
C VAL A 160 8.31 7.16 -19.88
N MET A 161 7.44 8.17 -19.78
CA MET A 161 7.37 9.16 -18.68
C MET A 161 5.90 9.34 -18.29
N CYS A 162 5.54 9.05 -17.05
CA CYS A 162 4.17 9.23 -16.56
C CYS A 162 3.89 10.68 -16.16
N GLN A 163 2.66 11.15 -16.40
CA GLN A 163 2.22 12.53 -16.16
C GLN A 163 3.19 13.58 -16.76
N GLN A 164 3.63 13.34 -18.00
CA GLN A 164 4.56 14.22 -18.72
C GLN A 164 4.00 14.58 -20.09
N GLU A 165 3.14 15.60 -20.16
CA GLU A 165 2.45 15.99 -21.40
C GLU A 165 3.41 16.29 -22.55
N ASP A 166 4.54 16.95 -22.27
CA ASP A 166 5.55 17.36 -23.25
C ASP A 166 6.72 16.37 -23.40
N ALA A 167 6.54 15.09 -23.01
CA ALA A 167 7.59 14.07 -23.15
C ALA A 167 8.10 14.00 -24.61
N PRO A 168 9.41 14.24 -24.86
CA PRO A 168 9.94 14.36 -26.20
C PRO A 168 10.05 12.99 -26.89
N ASP A 169 9.90 12.97 -28.21
CA ASP A 169 10.05 11.74 -29.00
C ASP A 169 11.46 11.12 -28.84
N PRO A 170 11.58 9.78 -28.80
CA PRO A 170 10.52 8.77 -28.96
C PRO A 170 9.83 8.35 -27.64
N VAL A 171 10.01 9.08 -26.53
CA VAL A 171 9.47 8.68 -25.22
C VAL A 171 7.95 8.80 -25.21
N ILE A 172 7.28 7.79 -24.66
CA ILE A 172 5.82 7.72 -24.59
C ILE A 172 5.35 8.39 -23.29
N ASN A 173 4.49 9.40 -23.38
CA ASN A 173 3.82 9.94 -22.20
C ASN A 173 2.67 9.03 -21.77
N THR A 174 2.53 8.82 -20.46
CA THR A 174 1.51 7.92 -19.89
C THR A 174 0.66 8.64 -18.82
N CYS A 175 -0.46 8.02 -18.46
CA CYS A 175 -1.38 8.54 -17.45
C CYS A 175 -1.31 7.75 -16.15
N ASN A 176 -1.52 8.45 -15.03
CA ASN A 176 -1.72 7.89 -13.70
C ASN A 176 -3.04 8.43 -13.12
N GLY A 177 -3.72 7.67 -12.27
CA GLY A 177 -4.97 8.13 -11.66
C GLY A 177 -5.95 7.02 -11.31
N PHE A 178 -7.14 7.41 -10.86
CA PHE A 178 -8.28 6.50 -10.73
C PHE A 178 -8.95 6.19 -12.07
N TYR A 179 -8.84 7.11 -13.05
CA TYR A 179 -9.40 6.98 -14.39
C TYR A 179 -8.46 7.63 -15.41
N CYS A 180 -8.18 6.92 -16.51
CA CYS A 180 -7.41 7.43 -17.65
C CYS A 180 -8.10 7.15 -18.99
N ASP A 181 -9.41 6.86 -19.00
CA ASP A 181 -10.19 6.62 -20.21
C ASP A 181 -10.22 7.85 -21.15
N ARG A 182 -10.09 9.06 -20.61
CA ARG A 182 -10.01 10.30 -21.41
C ARG A 182 -8.60 10.74 -21.79
N PHE A 183 -7.56 10.07 -21.29
CA PHE A 183 -6.19 10.41 -21.62
C PHE A 183 -5.89 10.16 -23.10
N THR A 184 -5.16 11.06 -23.74
CA THR A 184 -4.64 10.90 -25.10
C THR A 184 -3.14 11.15 -25.07
N PRO A 185 -2.30 10.28 -25.68
CA PRO A 185 -0.87 10.51 -25.76
C PRO A 185 -0.57 11.77 -26.59
N ASN A 186 0.61 12.35 -26.39
CA ASN A 186 1.00 13.62 -27.01
C ASN A 186 1.31 13.52 -28.52
N SER A 187 1.17 12.33 -29.11
CA SER A 187 1.30 12.07 -30.54
C SER A 187 0.42 10.89 -30.95
N PRO A 188 -0.25 10.93 -32.11
CA PRO A 188 -1.07 9.82 -32.62
C PRO A 188 -0.23 8.57 -32.97
N SER A 189 1.09 8.69 -33.04
CA SER A 189 2.01 7.56 -33.27
C SER A 189 2.35 6.78 -32.00
N LYS A 190 1.91 7.25 -30.82
CA LYS A 190 2.20 6.64 -29.52
C LYS A 190 0.97 5.89 -29.00
N PRO A 191 1.16 4.74 -28.33
CA PRO A 191 0.06 4.02 -27.72
C PRO A 191 -0.50 4.75 -26.50
N LYS A 192 -1.81 4.60 -26.25
CA LYS A 192 -2.46 5.07 -25.02
C LYS A 192 -2.16 4.09 -23.87
N MET A 193 -1.40 4.54 -22.88
CA MET A 193 -0.92 3.72 -21.76
C MET A 193 -1.26 4.34 -20.40
N TRP A 194 -1.68 3.49 -19.46
CA TRP A 194 -2.02 3.83 -18.08
C TRP A 194 -1.08 3.09 -17.13
N THR A 195 -0.09 3.79 -16.60
CA THR A 195 0.99 3.22 -15.77
C THR A 195 0.59 3.05 -14.32
N GLU A 196 -0.34 3.86 -13.80
CA GLU A 196 -0.84 3.69 -12.43
C GLU A 196 -2.35 3.82 -12.33
N ASN A 197 -3.05 2.70 -12.41
CA ASN A 197 -4.45 2.62 -12.01
C ASN A 197 -4.52 2.37 -10.51
N TYR A 198 -4.91 3.39 -9.75
CA TYR A 198 -4.95 3.33 -8.30
C TYR A 198 -5.98 2.31 -7.81
N SER A 199 -5.53 1.15 -7.32
CA SER A 199 -6.40 0.06 -6.86
C SER A 199 -7.12 0.36 -5.53
N GLY A 200 -6.70 1.44 -4.87
CA GLY A 200 -7.09 1.94 -3.57
C GLY A 200 -6.23 3.16 -3.28
N TRP A 201 -5.72 3.30 -2.06
CA TRP A 201 -4.82 4.40 -1.69
C TRP A 201 -3.88 3.96 -0.58
N PHE A 202 -2.75 4.64 -0.42
CA PHE A 202 -1.81 4.36 0.66
C PHE A 202 -2.40 4.70 2.02
N LEU A 203 -1.80 4.12 3.06
CA LEU A 203 -2.19 4.34 4.44
C LEU A 203 -1.20 5.28 5.12
N SER A 204 -1.69 6.26 5.85
CA SER A 204 -0.89 7.13 6.72
C SER A 204 -1.29 6.96 8.17
N PHE A 205 -0.33 7.13 9.09
CA PHE A 205 -0.63 7.13 10.51
C PHE A 205 -1.61 8.27 10.86
N GLY A 206 -2.63 7.95 11.66
CA GLY A 206 -3.69 8.90 12.02
C GLY A 206 -4.79 9.10 10.99
N TYR A 207 -4.82 8.32 9.89
CA TYR A 207 -5.84 8.41 8.86
C TYR A 207 -6.74 7.16 8.89
N ALA A 208 -7.98 7.31 8.42
CA ALA A 208 -8.88 6.17 8.23
C ALA A 208 -8.37 5.32 7.06
N ILE A 209 -8.77 4.05 6.99
CA ILE A 209 -8.26 3.15 5.95
C ILE A 209 -9.08 3.36 4.66
N PRO A 210 -8.46 3.82 3.56
CA PRO A 210 -9.15 3.94 2.28
C PRO A 210 -9.33 2.56 1.63
N PHE A 211 -10.38 2.40 0.84
CA PHE A 211 -10.60 1.22 0.01
C PHE A 211 -11.33 1.60 -1.28
N ARG A 212 -11.11 0.89 -2.39
CA ARG A 212 -11.78 1.17 -3.67
C ARG A 212 -12.67 -0.01 -4.06
N PRO A 213 -13.99 0.20 -4.24
CA PRO A 213 -14.89 -0.84 -4.72
C PRO A 213 -14.39 -1.46 -6.02
N VAL A 214 -14.43 -2.80 -6.12
CA VAL A 214 -13.90 -3.47 -7.31
C VAL A 214 -14.73 -3.19 -8.55
N GLU A 215 -16.03 -2.93 -8.39
CA GLU A 215 -16.91 -2.58 -9.50
C GLU A 215 -16.46 -1.29 -10.18
N ASP A 216 -16.06 -0.28 -9.40
CA ASP A 216 -15.48 0.97 -9.91
C ASP A 216 -14.09 0.75 -10.55
N LEU A 217 -13.24 -0.04 -9.90
CA LEU A 217 -11.93 -0.37 -10.45
C LEU A 217 -12.06 -1.10 -11.80
N ALA A 218 -12.94 -2.10 -11.89
CA ALA A 218 -13.25 -2.82 -13.12
C ALA A 218 -13.89 -1.91 -14.17
N PHE A 219 -14.81 -1.01 -13.77
CA PHE A 219 -15.39 0.01 -14.65
C PHE A 219 -14.29 0.88 -15.27
N SER A 220 -13.36 1.39 -14.47
CA SER A 220 -12.28 2.25 -14.95
C SER A 220 -11.38 1.55 -15.97
N VAL A 221 -11.06 0.26 -15.75
CA VAL A 221 -10.25 -0.54 -16.69
C VAL A 221 -11.02 -0.84 -17.96
N ALA A 222 -12.28 -1.27 -17.85
CA ALA A 222 -13.12 -1.55 -19.02
C ALA A 222 -13.31 -0.29 -19.89
N ARG A 223 -13.57 0.87 -19.28
CA ARG A 223 -13.63 2.18 -19.94
C ARG A 223 -12.33 2.54 -20.67
N PHE A 224 -11.18 2.22 -20.06
CA PHE A 224 -9.88 2.50 -20.67
C PHE A 224 -9.66 1.68 -21.95
N PHE A 225 -9.90 0.37 -21.92
CA PHE A 225 -9.80 -0.48 -23.12
C PHE A 225 -10.91 -0.22 -24.13
N GLU A 226 -12.12 0.13 -23.68
CA GLU A 226 -13.24 0.56 -24.52
C GLU A 226 -12.85 1.75 -25.43
N THR A 227 -12.02 2.65 -24.92
CA THR A 227 -11.63 3.92 -25.57
C THR A 227 -10.21 3.89 -26.18
N GLY A 228 -9.74 2.73 -26.62
CA GLY A 228 -8.47 2.56 -27.32
C GLY A 228 -7.22 2.43 -26.42
N GLY A 229 -7.41 2.16 -25.13
CA GLY A 229 -6.31 1.87 -24.21
C GLY A 229 -5.63 0.53 -24.55
N THR A 230 -4.30 0.48 -24.44
CA THR A 230 -3.51 -0.69 -24.89
C THR A 230 -2.59 -1.28 -23.81
N PHE A 231 -2.30 -0.51 -22.76
CA PHE A 231 -1.54 -0.95 -21.60
C PHE A 231 -2.15 -0.36 -20.34
N GLN A 232 -2.49 -1.20 -19.37
CA GLN A 232 -2.98 -0.76 -18.06
C GLN A 232 -2.25 -1.54 -16.96
N ASN A 233 -1.75 -0.83 -15.97
CA ASN A 233 -1.10 -1.40 -14.80
C ASN A 233 -1.85 -1.01 -13.51
N TYR A 234 -1.96 -1.95 -12.57
CA TYR A 234 -2.56 -1.70 -11.26
C TYR A 234 -1.49 -1.19 -10.28
N TYR A 235 -1.70 0.01 -9.75
CA TYR A 235 -0.91 0.56 -8.65
C TYR A 235 -1.78 0.55 -7.38
N MET A 236 -1.73 -0.47 -6.52
CA MET A 236 -0.84 -1.63 -6.52
C MET A 236 -1.61 -2.91 -6.84
N TYR A 237 -0.96 -3.85 -7.54
CA TYR A 237 -1.46 -5.23 -7.60
C TYR A 237 -1.15 -6.02 -6.31
N PHE A 238 0.04 -5.78 -5.76
CA PHE A 238 0.46 -6.16 -4.42
C PHE A 238 1.29 -5.00 -3.86
N GLY A 239 0.82 -4.35 -2.80
CA GLY A 239 1.54 -3.21 -2.22
C GLY A 239 2.56 -3.65 -1.15
N GLY A 240 2.16 -4.49 -0.21
CA GLY A 240 3.07 -5.11 0.76
C GLY A 240 3.34 -4.24 2.00
N THR A 241 4.61 -4.19 2.43
CA THR A 241 5.02 -3.61 3.73
C THR A 241 6.28 -2.75 3.59
N ASN A 242 6.24 -1.54 4.15
CA ASN A 242 7.35 -0.62 4.32
C ASN A 242 8.27 -1.05 5.48
N PHE A 243 9.02 -2.14 5.29
CA PHE A 243 9.93 -2.66 6.30
C PHE A 243 11.11 -1.72 6.62
N GLY A 244 11.60 -1.78 7.86
CA GLY A 244 12.69 -0.91 8.30
C GLY A 244 12.23 0.53 8.52
N ARG A 245 13.18 1.45 8.50
CA ARG A 245 12.91 2.89 8.73
C ARG A 245 13.13 3.78 7.51
N THR A 246 13.75 3.28 6.45
CA THR A 246 14.07 4.05 5.23
C THR A 246 13.21 3.63 4.02
N ALA A 247 12.05 2.99 4.28
CA ALA A 247 11.08 2.58 3.27
C ALA A 247 9.96 3.61 3.09
N GLY A 248 8.92 3.66 3.93
CA GLY A 248 7.81 4.61 3.77
C GLY A 248 8.09 6.01 4.37
N GLY A 249 7.54 7.07 3.78
CA GLY A 249 7.60 8.43 4.35
C GLY A 249 6.99 9.54 3.48
N PRO A 250 6.65 10.70 4.08
CA PRO A 250 6.59 10.98 5.52
C PRO A 250 5.24 10.53 6.11
N LEU A 251 5.23 10.03 7.35
CA LEU A 251 4.04 9.56 8.08
C LEU A 251 3.19 8.48 7.39
N VAL A 252 3.68 7.93 6.28
CA VAL A 252 3.15 6.71 5.64
C VAL A 252 3.28 5.56 6.64
N ALA A 253 2.21 4.78 6.77
CA ALA A 253 2.18 3.62 7.66
C ALA A 253 3.14 2.53 7.19
N THR A 254 3.43 1.58 8.10
CA THR A 254 4.27 0.43 7.76
C THR A 254 3.55 -0.51 6.80
N SER A 255 2.23 -0.65 6.90
CA SER A 255 1.42 -1.31 5.89
C SER A 255 1.35 -0.47 4.62
N TYR A 256 1.61 -1.10 3.48
CA TYR A 256 1.37 -0.55 2.16
C TYR A 256 0.34 -1.42 1.42
N ASP A 257 -0.70 -1.90 2.13
CA ASP A 257 -1.72 -2.81 1.58
C ASP A 257 -2.42 -2.26 0.32
N TYR A 258 -2.67 -0.94 0.30
CA TYR A 258 -3.26 -0.21 -0.83
C TYR A 258 -4.67 -0.68 -1.25
N ASP A 259 -5.34 -1.50 -0.44
CA ASP A 259 -6.54 -2.24 -0.83
C ASP A 259 -6.32 -3.04 -2.13
N ALA A 260 -5.09 -3.53 -2.33
CA ALA A 260 -4.66 -4.21 -3.54
C ALA A 260 -5.36 -5.57 -3.74
N PRO A 261 -5.44 -6.09 -4.99
CA PRO A 261 -5.94 -7.43 -5.29
C PRO A 261 -5.25 -8.55 -4.51
N ILE A 262 -3.96 -8.40 -4.21
CA ILE A 262 -3.24 -9.24 -3.24
C ILE A 262 -2.94 -8.37 -2.01
N ASP A 263 -3.42 -8.78 -0.85
CA ASP A 263 -3.25 -8.03 0.40
C ASP A 263 -1.79 -7.96 0.87
N GLU A 264 -1.50 -7.13 1.88
CA GLU A 264 -0.16 -6.94 2.46
C GLU A 264 0.60 -8.26 2.75
N TYR A 265 -0.13 -9.31 3.13
CA TYR A 265 0.40 -10.59 3.59
C TYR A 265 0.57 -11.59 2.43
N GLY A 266 0.02 -11.30 1.25
CA GLY A 266 0.08 -12.15 0.07
C GLY A 266 -1.15 -13.03 -0.12
N PHE A 267 -2.25 -12.79 0.59
CA PHE A 267 -3.53 -13.48 0.38
C PHE A 267 -4.35 -12.79 -0.72
N LEU A 268 -5.21 -13.56 -1.39
CA LEU A 268 -6.10 -13.01 -2.41
C LEU A 268 -7.22 -12.21 -1.75
N ARG A 269 -7.36 -10.94 -2.12
CA ARG A 269 -8.46 -10.08 -1.66
C ARG A 269 -9.68 -10.35 -2.54
N GLN A 270 -10.65 -11.08 -2.00
CA GLN A 270 -11.88 -11.42 -2.72
C GLN A 270 -13.03 -10.51 -2.29
N PRO A 271 -13.86 -10.03 -3.22
CA PRO A 271 -13.94 -10.44 -4.63
C PRO A 271 -12.98 -9.69 -5.57
N LYS A 272 -12.20 -8.73 -5.07
CA LYS A 272 -11.38 -7.83 -5.90
C LYS A 272 -10.52 -8.57 -6.93
N TRP A 273 -9.73 -9.54 -6.49
CA TRP A 273 -8.83 -10.29 -7.35
C TRP A 273 -9.58 -11.10 -8.42
N SER A 274 -10.63 -11.82 -8.04
CA SER A 274 -11.35 -12.69 -8.97
C SER A 274 -12.21 -11.92 -9.97
N HIS A 275 -12.83 -10.81 -9.56
CA HIS A 275 -13.59 -9.96 -10.47
C HIS A 275 -12.69 -9.33 -11.54
N LEU A 276 -11.48 -8.88 -11.15
CA LEU A 276 -10.48 -8.40 -12.10
C LEU A 276 -9.91 -9.50 -12.99
N ARG A 277 -9.69 -10.71 -12.46
CA ARG A 277 -9.31 -11.88 -13.29
C ARG A 277 -10.35 -12.12 -14.38
N ASP A 278 -11.63 -12.09 -14.02
CA ASP A 278 -12.71 -12.35 -14.96
C ASP A 278 -12.83 -11.23 -16.00
N LEU A 279 -12.58 -9.98 -15.61
CA LEU A 279 -12.40 -8.85 -16.54
C LEU A 279 -11.25 -9.11 -17.52
N HIS A 280 -10.08 -9.55 -17.04
CA HIS A 280 -8.94 -9.83 -17.93
C HIS A 280 -9.24 -10.93 -18.93
N VAL A 281 -9.94 -11.99 -18.51
CA VAL A 281 -10.40 -13.04 -19.44
C VAL A 281 -11.35 -12.45 -20.49
N ALA A 282 -12.30 -11.60 -20.10
CA ALA A 282 -13.20 -10.93 -21.04
C ALA A 282 -12.44 -10.04 -22.05
N ILE A 283 -11.44 -9.29 -21.59
CA ILE A 283 -10.58 -8.46 -22.46
C ILE A 283 -9.77 -9.34 -23.41
N LYS A 284 -9.19 -10.45 -22.93
CA LYS A 284 -8.44 -11.40 -23.76
C LYS A 284 -9.29 -12.05 -24.85
N LEU A 285 -10.56 -12.32 -24.57
CA LEU A 285 -11.51 -12.79 -25.60
C LEU A 285 -11.79 -11.73 -26.67
N CYS A 286 -11.61 -10.44 -26.37
CA CYS A 286 -11.71 -9.33 -27.33
C CYS A 286 -10.37 -8.94 -27.98
N GLU A 287 -9.24 -9.48 -27.52
CA GLU A 287 -7.88 -9.00 -27.84
C GLU A 287 -7.62 -8.92 -29.33
N LYS A 288 -8.06 -9.93 -30.09
CA LYS A 288 -7.88 -9.95 -31.56
C LYS A 288 -8.48 -8.73 -32.24
N GLN A 289 -9.69 -8.32 -31.85
CA GLN A 289 -10.36 -7.15 -32.41
C GLN A 289 -9.73 -5.85 -31.87
N LEU A 290 -9.36 -5.82 -30.59
CA LEU A 290 -8.70 -4.66 -29.95
C LEU A 290 -7.37 -4.30 -30.62
N VAL A 291 -6.59 -5.28 -31.08
CA VAL A 291 -5.27 -5.03 -31.72
C VAL A 291 -5.34 -4.77 -33.22
N ASN A 292 -6.46 -5.09 -33.88
CA ASN A 292 -6.61 -4.99 -35.34
C ASN A 292 -7.48 -3.80 -35.80
N SER A 293 -8.15 -3.11 -34.89
CA SER A 293 -9.07 -2.01 -35.22
C SER A 293 -9.08 -0.95 -34.14
N ASP A 294 -9.40 0.29 -34.54
CA ASP A 294 -9.68 1.37 -33.60
C ASP A 294 -11.15 1.34 -33.15
N PRO A 295 -11.49 1.85 -31.94
CA PRO A 295 -12.86 1.86 -31.45
C PRO A 295 -13.74 2.79 -32.27
N ILE A 296 -14.89 2.29 -32.73
CA ILE A 296 -15.95 3.08 -33.35
C ILE A 296 -16.97 3.45 -32.27
N TYR A 297 -17.03 4.74 -31.93
CA TYR A 297 -18.00 5.28 -30.98
C TYR A 297 -19.43 5.32 -31.55
N MET A 298 -20.39 4.94 -30.72
CA MET A 298 -21.83 5.04 -30.98
C MET A 298 -22.56 5.45 -29.70
N SER A 299 -23.37 6.51 -29.78
CA SER A 299 -24.29 6.86 -28.68
C SER A 299 -25.53 5.96 -28.73
N LEU A 300 -25.89 5.36 -27.60
CA LEU A 300 -27.13 4.58 -27.44
C LEU A 300 -28.18 5.33 -26.59
N GLY A 301 -27.90 6.57 -26.21
CA GLY A 301 -28.75 7.40 -25.37
C GLY A 301 -27.93 8.36 -24.50
N VAL A 302 -28.63 9.11 -23.63
CA VAL A 302 -27.98 9.97 -22.63
C VAL A 302 -27.17 9.08 -21.68
N ASP A 303 -25.88 9.38 -21.51
CA ASP A 303 -24.92 8.63 -20.70
C ASP A 303 -24.76 7.15 -21.05
N ILE A 304 -25.20 6.73 -22.25
CA ILE A 304 -24.95 5.37 -22.76
C ILE A 304 -24.13 5.44 -24.03
N GLU A 305 -23.01 4.73 -24.00
CA GLU A 305 -22.05 4.65 -25.07
C GLU A 305 -21.86 3.17 -25.48
N ALA A 306 -21.58 2.96 -26.75
CA ALA A 306 -21.07 1.72 -27.28
C ALA A 306 -19.78 2.01 -28.06
N HIS A 307 -18.74 1.22 -27.83
CA HIS A 307 -17.55 1.24 -28.67
C HIS A 307 -17.38 -0.12 -29.32
N ILE A 308 -17.30 -0.11 -30.65
CA ILE A 308 -17.22 -1.32 -31.47
C ILE A 308 -15.83 -1.42 -32.09
N TYR A 309 -15.19 -2.56 -31.88
CA TYR A 309 -13.97 -2.99 -32.55
C TYR A 309 -14.35 -4.05 -33.58
N ASN A 310 -14.28 -3.72 -34.86
CA ASN A 310 -14.63 -4.66 -35.92
C ASN A 310 -13.57 -4.72 -37.01
N ASP A 311 -13.33 -5.93 -37.49
CA ASP A 311 -12.47 -6.20 -38.64
C ASP A 311 -13.13 -7.26 -39.53
N SER A 312 -12.45 -7.66 -40.59
CA SER A 312 -12.94 -8.72 -41.50
C SER A 312 -13.15 -10.09 -40.82
N SER A 313 -12.63 -10.27 -39.60
CA SER A 313 -12.58 -11.55 -38.88
C SER A 313 -13.55 -11.67 -37.71
N GLY A 314 -14.12 -10.57 -37.23
CA GLY A 314 -15.08 -10.57 -36.12
C GLY A 314 -15.41 -9.17 -35.60
N CYS A 315 -16.10 -9.13 -34.46
CA CYS A 315 -16.58 -7.91 -33.83
C CYS A 315 -16.55 -8.08 -32.31
N ALA A 316 -15.98 -7.12 -31.59
CA ALA A 316 -16.10 -6.99 -30.13
C ALA A 316 -16.73 -5.65 -29.79
N ALA A 317 -17.57 -5.59 -28.76
CA ALA A 317 -18.23 -4.37 -28.32
C ALA A 317 -18.18 -4.21 -26.79
N PHE A 318 -18.09 -2.95 -26.38
CA PHE A 318 -18.22 -2.51 -24.99
C PHE A 318 -19.44 -1.61 -24.92
N LEU A 319 -20.36 -1.90 -24.00
CA LEU A 319 -21.56 -1.09 -23.76
C LEU A 319 -21.46 -0.46 -22.37
N ALA A 320 -21.28 0.85 -22.30
CA ALA A 320 -21.07 1.57 -21.06
C ALA A 320 -22.28 2.40 -20.65
N ASN A 321 -22.70 2.28 -19.40
CA ASN A 321 -23.55 3.24 -18.71
C ASN A 321 -22.66 4.10 -17.81
N ILE A 322 -22.31 5.30 -18.30
CA ILE A 322 -21.51 6.26 -17.54
C ILE A 322 -22.37 7.11 -16.59
N GLY A 323 -23.69 6.92 -16.61
CA GLY A 323 -24.61 7.49 -15.63
C GLY A 323 -24.50 6.76 -14.30
N HIS A 324 -24.48 7.49 -13.19
CA HIS A 324 -24.22 6.94 -11.85
C HIS A 324 -25.48 6.70 -11.01
N ASN A 325 -26.66 7.08 -11.49
CA ASN A 325 -27.89 7.06 -10.69
C ASN A 325 -28.87 5.95 -11.06
N LEU A 326 -28.95 5.58 -12.34
CA LEU A 326 -30.02 4.72 -12.86
C LEU A 326 -29.48 3.65 -13.79
N ASP A 327 -29.96 2.43 -13.58
CA ASP A 327 -29.82 1.33 -14.52
C ASP A 327 -30.65 1.64 -15.78
N LYS A 328 -30.18 1.21 -16.95
CA LYS A 328 -30.83 1.49 -18.23
C LYS A 328 -30.90 0.25 -19.09
N ASN A 329 -32.03 0.09 -19.80
CA ASN A 329 -32.17 -0.90 -20.85
C ASN A 329 -31.92 -0.23 -22.21
N VAL A 330 -31.04 -0.81 -23.02
CA VAL A 330 -30.67 -0.26 -24.34
C VAL A 330 -30.75 -1.30 -25.44
N SER A 331 -31.00 -0.84 -26.67
CA SER A 331 -30.99 -1.67 -27.86
C SER A 331 -29.67 -1.51 -28.60
N PHE A 332 -28.97 -2.62 -28.87
CA PHE A 332 -27.75 -2.65 -29.66
C PHE A 332 -27.79 -3.87 -30.60
N ASN A 333 -27.54 -3.66 -31.89
CA ASN A 333 -27.63 -4.70 -32.93
C ASN A 333 -28.94 -5.54 -32.89
N GLY A 334 -30.07 -4.89 -32.54
CA GLY A 334 -31.39 -5.53 -32.46
C GLY A 334 -31.63 -6.37 -31.20
N ASN A 335 -30.67 -6.44 -30.27
CA ASN A 335 -30.83 -7.09 -28.97
C ASN A 335 -31.01 -6.05 -27.86
N SER A 336 -31.69 -6.44 -26.78
CA SER A 336 -31.89 -5.59 -25.59
C SER A 336 -30.90 -5.96 -24.49
N TYR A 337 -30.25 -4.97 -23.88
CA TYR A 337 -29.26 -5.15 -22.82
C TYR A 337 -29.62 -4.30 -21.61
N ALA A 338 -29.55 -4.90 -20.42
CA ALA A 338 -29.68 -4.19 -19.15
C ALA A 338 -28.29 -3.79 -18.65
N LEU A 339 -28.06 -2.49 -18.48
CA LEU A 339 -26.80 -1.91 -18.03
C LEU A 339 -26.99 -1.26 -16.66
N PRO A 340 -26.43 -1.84 -15.59
CA PRO A 340 -26.35 -1.18 -14.29
C PRO A 340 -25.71 0.20 -14.38
N ALA A 341 -26.10 1.13 -13.51
CA ALA A 341 -25.44 2.42 -13.37
C ALA A 341 -23.93 2.25 -13.14
N TRP A 342 -23.12 3.10 -13.77
CA TRP A 342 -21.66 3.08 -13.63
C TRP A 342 -21.04 1.72 -13.95
N SER A 343 -21.41 1.15 -15.11
CA SER A 343 -20.95 -0.17 -15.52
C SER A 343 -20.62 -0.27 -17.00
N VAL A 344 -19.76 -1.24 -17.35
CA VAL A 344 -19.47 -1.62 -18.74
C VAL A 344 -19.77 -3.11 -18.92
N SER A 345 -20.55 -3.44 -19.94
CA SER A 345 -20.77 -4.82 -20.42
C SER A 345 -19.84 -5.12 -21.59
N ILE A 346 -19.21 -6.30 -21.60
CA ILE A 346 -18.25 -6.73 -22.63
C ILE A 346 -18.84 -7.85 -23.47
N LEU A 347 -18.77 -7.69 -24.80
CA LEU A 347 -19.34 -8.58 -25.81
C LEU A 347 -18.29 -8.95 -26.88
N PRO A 348 -17.55 -10.07 -26.75
CA PRO A 348 -16.50 -10.46 -27.69
C PRO A 348 -16.98 -10.80 -29.12
N ASP A 349 -18.29 -10.91 -29.31
CA ASP A 349 -18.95 -11.19 -30.59
C ASP A 349 -19.98 -10.11 -30.97
N CYS A 350 -19.97 -8.97 -30.28
CA CYS A 350 -20.95 -7.88 -30.41
C CYS A 350 -22.42 -8.31 -30.16
N LYS A 351 -22.65 -9.46 -29.51
CA LYS A 351 -23.99 -10.02 -29.30
C LYS A 351 -24.23 -10.52 -27.87
N ASN A 352 -23.32 -11.29 -27.31
CA ASN A 352 -23.50 -11.93 -26.00
C ASN A 352 -22.67 -11.22 -24.94
N VAL A 353 -23.30 -10.77 -23.86
CA VAL A 353 -22.59 -10.23 -22.69
C VAL A 353 -21.97 -11.39 -21.94
N ILE A 354 -20.65 -11.35 -21.74
CA ILE A 354 -19.92 -12.38 -20.96
C ILE A 354 -19.44 -11.85 -19.61
N TYR A 355 -19.42 -10.53 -19.46
CA TYR A 355 -18.95 -9.85 -18.26
C TYR A 355 -19.60 -8.47 -18.15
N ASN A 356 -19.94 -8.06 -16.93
CA ASN A 356 -20.33 -6.69 -16.62
C ASN A 356 -19.60 -6.23 -15.34
N THR A 357 -19.04 -5.02 -15.36
CA THR A 357 -18.18 -4.53 -14.27
C THR A 357 -18.90 -4.36 -12.94
N ALA A 358 -20.23 -4.23 -12.91
CA ALA A 358 -21.03 -4.10 -11.69
C ALA A 358 -21.68 -5.42 -11.22
N LYS A 359 -21.54 -6.53 -11.97
CA LYS A 359 -22.09 -7.83 -11.59
C LYS A 359 -20.99 -8.73 -11.03
N ILE A 360 -20.80 -8.70 -9.71
CA ILE A 360 -19.83 -9.57 -9.03
C ILE A 360 -20.44 -10.96 -8.84
N LEU A 361 -19.97 -11.91 -9.64
CA LEU A 361 -20.38 -13.32 -9.57
C LEU A 361 -19.33 -14.22 -8.91
N SER A 362 -18.17 -13.65 -8.62
CA SER A 362 -17.05 -14.37 -8.03
C SER A 362 -17.20 -14.54 -6.51
N GLN A 363 -16.40 -15.45 -5.96
CA GLN A 363 -16.38 -15.68 -4.51
C GLN A 363 -15.98 -14.40 -3.77
N LYS A 364 -16.52 -14.26 -2.56
CA LYS A 364 -16.15 -13.25 -1.56
C LYS A 364 -15.51 -13.92 -0.37
N THR A 365 -14.80 -13.14 0.43
CA THR A 365 -14.23 -13.62 1.69
C THR A 365 -14.82 -12.87 2.87
N ALA A 366 -15.10 -13.57 3.98
CA ALA A 366 -15.60 -12.92 5.18
C ALA A 366 -14.57 -11.89 5.69
N GLY A 367 -15.00 -10.65 5.93
CA GLY A 367 -14.13 -9.52 6.32
C GLY A 367 -13.84 -8.48 5.23
N ASP A 368 -14.51 -8.58 4.07
CA ASP A 368 -14.64 -7.49 3.07
C ASP A 368 -15.31 -6.25 3.72
N PRO A 369 -15.12 -4.99 3.25
CA PRO A 369 -14.89 -3.82 4.09
C PRO A 369 -16.12 -3.24 4.80
N GLY A 370 -17.24 -3.96 4.86
CA GLY A 370 -18.49 -3.52 5.47
C GLY A 370 -18.81 -4.09 6.85
N HIS A 371 -18.11 -5.13 7.33
CA HIS A 371 -18.47 -5.83 8.57
C HIS A 371 -17.25 -6.33 9.35
N GLU A 372 -17.29 -6.26 10.69
CA GLU A 372 -16.35 -6.99 11.55
C GLU A 372 -16.57 -8.50 11.35
N PRO A 373 -15.57 -9.26 10.87
CA PRO A 373 -15.78 -10.65 10.50
C PRO A 373 -15.95 -11.56 11.72
N LYS A 374 -16.71 -12.66 11.54
CA LYS A 374 -16.35 -13.94 12.16
C LYS A 374 -14.93 -14.25 11.70
N ILE A 375 -14.02 -14.11 12.65
CA ILE A 375 -12.57 -13.98 12.52
C ILE A 375 -12.01 -15.11 11.63
N ASN A 376 -11.00 -14.78 10.83
CA ASN A 376 -10.03 -15.77 10.37
C ASN A 376 -9.68 -16.71 11.53
N VAL A 377 -9.46 -18.00 11.25
CA VAL A 377 -8.93 -18.87 12.31
C VAL A 377 -7.49 -18.43 12.56
N GLU A 378 -7.30 -17.62 13.59
CA GLU A 378 -6.02 -17.10 14.05
C GLU A 378 -5.62 -17.83 15.31
N ASP A 379 -4.39 -18.35 15.33
CA ASP A 379 -3.77 -18.84 16.54
C ASP A 379 -3.03 -17.69 17.23
N PHE A 380 -3.33 -17.48 18.50
CA PHE A 380 -2.64 -16.50 19.34
C PHE A 380 -1.68 -17.22 20.27
N LEU A 381 -0.41 -16.84 20.23
CA LEU A 381 0.56 -17.26 21.23
C LEU A 381 0.79 -16.13 22.22
N ALA A 382 0.53 -16.42 23.49
CA ALA A 382 0.95 -15.57 24.60
C ALA A 382 2.48 -15.64 24.74
N LEU A 383 3.10 -14.48 24.95
CA LEU A 383 4.55 -14.35 25.01
C LEU A 383 5.07 -14.59 26.44
N PRO A 384 6.29 -15.16 26.60
CA PRO A 384 6.93 -15.36 27.89
C PRO A 384 7.34 -14.02 28.53
N MET A 385 7.91 -14.08 29.74
CA MET A 385 8.30 -12.89 30.51
C MET A 385 9.19 -11.94 29.72
N TRP A 386 8.75 -10.69 29.63
CA TRP A 386 9.50 -9.61 29.00
C TRP A 386 10.68 -9.15 29.85
N LYS A 387 11.80 -8.88 29.19
CA LYS A 387 12.89 -8.06 29.73
C LYS A 387 12.74 -6.63 29.22
N TRP A 388 13.30 -5.67 29.94
CA TRP A 388 13.23 -4.27 29.53
C TRP A 388 14.50 -3.50 29.85
N TYR A 389 14.70 -2.42 29.13
CA TYR A 389 15.76 -1.45 29.37
C TYR A 389 15.16 -0.05 29.24
N LYS A 390 15.48 0.83 30.20
CA LYS A 390 15.00 2.20 30.21
C LYS A 390 16.04 3.07 29.50
N GLU A 391 15.62 3.68 28.41
CA GLU A 391 16.44 4.58 27.61
C GLU A 391 16.83 5.84 28.40
N GLU A 392 18.06 6.31 28.21
CA GLU A 392 18.52 7.56 28.81
C GLU A 392 17.94 8.80 28.08
N ILE A 393 17.68 9.85 28.86
CA ILE A 393 17.07 11.08 28.36
C ILE A 393 18.16 12.15 28.15
N GLY A 394 18.28 12.64 26.92
CA GLY A 394 19.24 13.66 26.52
C GLY A 394 20.57 13.04 26.07
N SER A 395 21.70 13.55 26.59
CA SER A 395 23.02 13.02 26.27
C SER A 395 23.33 11.76 27.09
N TRP A 396 23.69 10.69 26.39
CA TRP A 396 23.99 9.37 26.98
C TRP A 396 25.46 8.94 26.78
N ASN A 397 26.23 9.64 25.93
CA ASN A 397 27.68 9.45 25.80
C ASN A 397 28.43 10.76 25.54
N ASN A 398 29.74 10.65 25.25
CA ASN A 398 30.61 11.79 24.96
C ASN A 398 30.53 12.31 23.51
N ASN A 399 29.63 11.75 22.68
CA ASN A 399 29.46 12.20 21.29
C ASN A 399 28.42 13.33 21.15
N SER A 400 27.85 13.79 22.27
CA SER A 400 27.02 14.99 22.26
C SER A 400 27.86 16.22 21.90
N PHE A 401 27.23 17.21 21.28
CA PHE A 401 27.93 18.41 20.83
C PHE A 401 27.07 19.66 21.02
N VAL A 402 27.74 20.80 21.22
CA VAL A 402 27.08 22.08 21.47
C VAL A 402 27.11 22.94 20.21
N LYS A 403 25.98 23.55 19.87
CA LYS A 403 25.88 24.59 18.84
C LYS A 403 24.99 25.73 19.34
N ARG A 404 25.31 26.94 18.90
CA ARG A 404 24.44 28.10 19.07
C ARG A 404 23.36 28.08 18.01
N GLY A 405 22.11 28.23 18.42
CA GLY A 405 20.95 28.12 17.54
C GLY A 405 20.38 26.70 17.47
N LEU A 406 19.16 26.60 16.96
CA LEU A 406 18.49 25.32 16.64
C LEU A 406 18.99 24.76 15.30
N LEU A 407 19.40 23.48 15.28
CA LEU A 407 19.82 22.79 14.07
C LEU A 407 18.64 22.08 13.40
N GLU A 408 18.60 22.13 12.07
CA GLU A 408 17.67 21.34 11.26
C GLU A 408 18.04 19.85 11.32
N GLN A 409 17.05 18.98 11.42
CA GLN A 409 17.26 17.58 11.80
C GLN A 409 17.85 16.73 10.67
N ILE A 410 17.46 16.89 9.40
CA ILE A 410 18.02 16.12 8.26
C ILE A 410 19.52 16.37 8.14
N ASN A 411 19.94 17.63 8.16
CA ASN A 411 21.33 18.03 8.04
C ASN A 411 22.18 17.51 9.22
N THR A 412 21.55 17.40 10.39
CA THR A 412 22.21 16.94 11.61
C THR A 412 22.32 15.42 11.67
N THR A 413 21.22 14.69 11.47
CA THR A 413 21.18 13.23 11.59
C THR A 413 21.62 12.51 10.33
N ARG A 414 21.57 13.17 9.17
CA ARG A 414 21.79 12.56 7.85
C ARG A 414 20.92 11.31 7.63
N ASP A 415 19.73 11.30 8.21
CA ASP A 415 18.79 10.17 8.21
C ASP A 415 19.41 8.86 8.73
N THR A 416 20.46 8.89 9.57
CA THR A 416 21.02 7.67 10.17
C THR A 416 20.19 7.15 11.34
N SER A 417 19.36 8.02 11.93
CA SER A 417 18.41 7.71 13.00
C SER A 417 17.17 8.58 12.85
N ASP A 418 16.02 8.09 13.32
CA ASP A 418 14.80 8.88 13.43
C ASP A 418 14.90 9.97 14.50
N TYR A 419 15.85 9.83 15.43
CA TYR A 419 15.88 10.55 16.69
C TYR A 419 16.98 11.61 16.73
N LEU A 420 16.62 12.83 17.15
CA LEU A 420 17.55 13.89 17.50
C LEU A 420 17.15 14.56 18.80
N TRP A 421 18.04 14.52 19.79
CA TRP A 421 17.87 15.22 21.04
C TRP A 421 18.33 16.68 20.92
N TYR A 422 17.52 17.59 21.45
CA TYR A 422 17.83 19.00 21.68
C TYR A 422 17.73 19.27 23.18
N SER A 423 18.85 19.63 23.81
CA SER A 423 18.91 19.86 25.25
C SER A 423 19.39 21.27 25.57
N ILE A 424 18.69 21.94 26.50
CA ILE A 424 19.07 23.27 27.00
C ILE A 424 18.94 23.33 28.52
N SER A 425 19.83 24.11 29.13
CA SER A 425 19.83 24.41 30.55
C SER A 425 19.22 25.79 30.80
N ILE A 426 18.25 25.88 31.71
CA ILE A 426 17.55 27.11 32.08
C ILE A 426 17.79 27.35 33.57
N THR A 427 18.50 28.44 33.90
CA THR A 427 18.74 28.84 35.29
C THR A 427 17.64 29.79 35.76
N VAL A 428 16.98 29.43 36.85
CA VAL A 428 15.93 30.25 37.47
C VAL A 428 16.45 30.87 38.77
N ASP A 429 16.62 32.19 38.76
CA ASP A 429 17.11 32.98 39.90
C ASP A 429 16.04 33.21 40.98
N GLU A 430 16.47 33.62 42.17
CA GLU A 430 15.58 33.85 43.32
C GLU A 430 14.53 34.95 43.10
N VAL A 431 14.81 35.92 42.23
CA VAL A 431 13.86 36.98 41.85
C VAL A 431 12.72 36.44 40.98
N LEU A 432 12.99 35.48 40.09
CA LEU A 432 11.97 34.78 39.30
C LEU A 432 11.11 33.85 40.18
N ARG A 433 11.68 33.29 41.27
CA ARG A 433 10.91 32.48 42.25
C ARG A 433 9.74 33.26 42.87
N ALA A 434 9.88 34.57 43.07
CA ALA A 434 8.84 35.40 43.70
C ALA A 434 7.56 35.54 42.85
N ASN A 435 7.67 35.39 41.52
CA ASN A 435 6.54 35.50 40.57
C ASN A 435 5.98 34.15 40.08
N LYS A 436 6.31 33.05 40.79
CA LYS A 436 5.84 31.66 40.69
C LYS A 436 6.46 30.76 39.58
N LYS A 437 6.56 29.47 39.96
CA LYS A 437 7.30 28.33 39.35
C LYS A 437 6.73 27.79 38.04
N GLU A 438 5.71 28.42 37.47
CA GLU A 438 4.95 27.91 36.34
C GLU A 438 5.25 28.77 35.10
N ALA A 439 5.76 28.14 34.06
CA ALA A 439 6.06 28.76 32.78
C ALA A 439 5.41 27.96 31.66
N PHE A 440 5.07 28.61 30.55
CA PHE A 440 4.59 27.94 29.36
C PHE A 440 5.75 27.79 28.39
N ILE A 441 6.13 26.56 28.08
CA ILE A 441 7.05 26.31 26.98
C ILE A 441 6.26 26.14 25.69
N HIS A 442 6.71 26.85 24.66
CA HIS A 442 6.20 26.77 23.30
C HIS A 442 7.33 26.22 22.42
N VAL A 443 7.09 25.09 21.78
CA VAL A 443 8.02 24.45 20.85
C VAL A 443 7.32 24.34 19.51
N LYS A 444 7.92 24.89 18.45
CA LYS A 444 7.45 24.70 17.08
C LYS A 444 8.42 23.80 16.33
N SER A 445 7.86 22.82 15.63
CA SER A 445 8.60 21.87 14.81
C SER A 445 8.07 21.86 13.39
N LEU A 446 8.96 21.70 12.42
CA LEU A 446 8.61 21.37 11.04
C LEU A 446 8.19 19.90 10.90
N GLY A 447 8.35 19.11 11.95
CA GLY A 447 7.82 17.77 12.07
C GLY A 447 8.82 16.75 12.63
N HIS A 448 8.50 15.45 12.66
CA HIS A 448 7.15 14.89 12.45
C HIS A 448 6.47 14.59 13.80
N ALA A 449 7.25 14.31 14.84
CA ALA A 449 6.79 14.21 16.22
C ALA A 449 7.88 14.67 17.20
N ALA A 450 7.51 15.03 18.44
CA ALA A 450 8.47 15.31 19.49
C ALA A 450 7.95 14.99 20.90
N LEU A 451 8.87 14.57 21.76
CA LEU A 451 8.66 14.44 23.21
C LEU A 451 9.37 15.57 23.95
N LEU A 452 8.66 16.22 24.86
CA LEU A 452 9.19 17.25 25.75
C LEU A 452 9.41 16.67 27.14
N PHE A 453 10.65 16.74 27.61
CA PHE A 453 11.04 16.38 28.97
C PHE A 453 11.57 17.59 29.73
N VAL A 454 11.17 17.72 30.98
CA VAL A 454 11.71 18.70 31.93
C VAL A 454 12.27 17.94 33.13
N ASN A 455 13.56 18.14 33.42
CA ASN A 455 14.26 17.46 34.52
C ASN A 455 14.05 15.93 34.49
N LYS A 456 14.27 15.32 33.31
CA LYS A 456 14.08 13.89 33.00
C LYS A 456 12.66 13.35 33.21
N ARG A 457 11.63 14.22 33.26
CA ARG A 457 10.21 13.82 33.33
C ARG A 457 9.47 14.27 32.08
N LEU A 458 8.66 13.39 31.49
CA LEU A 458 7.83 13.73 30.34
C LEU A 458 6.81 14.81 30.73
N ALA A 459 6.76 15.88 29.96
CA ALA A 459 5.87 17.02 30.16
C ALA A 459 4.94 17.28 28.97
N GLY A 460 5.31 16.82 27.76
CA GLY A 460 4.50 17.03 26.57
C GLY A 460 4.84 16.10 25.42
N ILE A 461 3.88 15.94 24.52
CA ILE A 461 3.99 15.20 23.27
C ILE A 461 3.36 16.10 22.19
N GLY A 462 3.96 16.16 21.01
CA GLY A 462 3.38 16.79 19.83
C GLY A 462 3.73 16.02 18.58
N TYR A 463 2.86 16.07 17.58
CA TYR A 463 3.05 15.44 16.28
C TYR A 463 2.15 16.10 15.24
N GLY A 464 2.60 16.08 13.99
CA GLY A 464 1.81 16.45 12.82
C GLY A 464 1.12 15.25 12.19
N ASN A 465 0.56 15.47 11.00
CA ASN A 465 -0.04 14.43 10.16
C ASN A 465 0.59 14.43 8.76
N HIS A 466 0.18 13.52 7.87
CA HIS A 466 0.80 13.36 6.54
C HIS A 466 0.69 14.63 5.68
N ASP A 467 -0.45 15.33 5.70
CA ASP A 467 -0.68 16.52 4.88
C ASP A 467 -0.02 17.77 5.49
N GLU A 468 0.03 17.85 6.81
CA GLU A 468 0.65 18.94 7.58
C GLU A 468 1.51 18.36 8.70
N ALA A 469 2.79 18.15 8.39
CA ALA A 469 3.72 17.50 9.30
C ALA A 469 4.22 18.43 10.42
N SER A 470 4.06 19.75 10.28
CA SER A 470 4.45 20.72 11.30
C SER A 470 3.48 20.70 12.49
N PHE A 471 3.99 21.04 13.67
CA PHE A 471 3.17 21.07 14.88
C PHE A 471 3.75 22.02 15.94
N THR A 472 2.92 22.34 16.93
CA THR A 472 3.33 23.13 18.11
C THR A 472 3.01 22.38 19.40
N ILE A 473 3.99 22.27 20.30
CA ILE A 473 3.79 21.86 21.68
C ILE A 473 3.68 23.13 22.52
N GLN A 474 2.53 23.31 23.17
CA GLN A 474 2.33 24.34 24.19
C GLN A 474 1.96 23.65 25.51
N LYS A 475 2.85 23.73 26.49
CA LYS A 475 2.66 23.07 27.79
C LYS A 475 3.10 23.95 28.95
N GLN A 476 2.30 23.92 30.00
CA GLN A 476 2.70 24.46 31.30
C GLN A 476 3.72 23.51 31.91
N ILE A 477 4.87 24.04 32.33
CA ILE A 477 5.96 23.31 32.95
C ILE A 477 6.29 23.92 34.30
N THR A 478 6.78 23.07 35.22
CA THR A 478 7.26 23.51 36.53
C THR A 478 8.78 23.58 36.52
N LEU A 479 9.32 24.76 36.84
CA LEU A 479 10.75 24.96 37.01
C LEU A 479 11.11 25.06 38.50
N HIS A 480 12.23 24.47 38.87
CA HIS A 480 12.81 24.59 40.22
C HIS A 480 13.84 25.72 40.22
N GLY A 481 14.13 26.31 41.39
CA GLY A 481 15.18 27.33 41.42
C GLY A 481 16.56 26.71 41.25
N GLY A 482 17.46 27.45 40.60
CA GLY A 482 18.71 26.91 40.09
C GLY A 482 18.54 26.36 38.67
N ASN A 483 19.35 25.37 38.33
CA ASN A 483 19.42 24.85 36.97
C ASN A 483 18.30 23.84 36.67
N ASN A 484 17.63 23.99 35.52
CA ASN A 484 16.64 23.06 34.98
C ASN A 484 17.07 22.62 33.60
N VAL A 485 16.89 21.34 33.28
CA VAL A 485 17.23 20.81 31.96
C VAL A 485 15.95 20.49 31.20
N VAL A 486 15.81 21.11 30.04
CA VAL A 486 14.77 20.78 29.06
C VAL A 486 15.42 19.89 27.99
N ASN A 487 14.82 18.74 27.71
CA ASN A 487 15.24 17.84 26.64
C ASN A 487 14.05 17.65 25.69
N LEU A 488 14.28 17.84 24.41
CA LEU A 488 13.31 17.61 23.35
C LEU A 488 13.83 16.48 22.48
N LEU A 489 13.09 15.38 22.39
CA LEU A 489 13.37 14.31 21.43
C LEU A 489 12.55 14.57 20.17
N SER A 490 13.19 15.06 19.11
CA SER A 490 12.56 15.23 17.80
C SER A 490 12.64 13.94 17.00
N MET A 491 11.58 13.60 16.29
CA MET A 491 11.40 12.30 15.61
C MET A 491 10.93 12.49 14.17
N THR A 492 11.67 11.92 13.22
CA THR A 492 11.24 11.79 11.82
C THR A 492 10.54 10.46 11.60
N ILE A 493 9.39 10.47 10.95
CA ILE A 493 8.67 9.26 10.52
C ILE A 493 8.75 9.17 8.99
N GLY A 494 9.93 8.81 8.47
CA GLY A 494 10.24 8.92 7.04
C GLY A 494 10.34 10.38 6.56
N LEU A 495 10.91 10.61 5.38
CA LEU A 495 11.17 11.94 4.80
C LEU A 495 10.20 12.27 3.67
N GLN A 496 10.00 13.57 3.42
CA GLN A 496 9.18 14.10 2.33
C GLN A 496 9.56 13.43 1.00
N ASN A 497 8.57 12.97 0.25
CA ASN A 497 8.76 12.15 -0.95
C ASN A 497 8.12 12.72 -2.21
N TYR A 498 7.31 13.79 -2.09
CA TYR A 498 6.57 14.40 -3.19
C TYR A 498 6.50 15.93 -3.06
N GLY A 499 6.33 16.59 -4.21
CA GLY A 499 6.22 18.05 -4.34
C GLY A 499 7.42 18.70 -5.02
N PRO A 500 7.29 19.94 -5.51
CA PRO A 500 8.43 20.69 -6.03
C PRO A 500 9.38 21.05 -4.88
N TRP A 501 10.69 21.00 -5.12
CA TRP A 501 11.71 21.36 -4.12
C TRP A 501 11.56 20.63 -2.78
N PHE A 502 11.00 19.43 -2.77
CA PHE A 502 10.74 18.69 -1.53
C PHE A 502 12.04 18.38 -0.75
N ASP A 503 13.17 18.36 -1.46
CA ASP A 503 14.51 18.10 -0.94
C ASP A 503 15.06 19.26 -0.10
N VAL A 504 14.52 20.48 -0.24
CA VAL A 504 14.94 21.66 0.55
C VAL A 504 14.09 21.88 1.80
N ALA A 505 12.95 21.19 1.91
CA ALA A 505 12.13 21.25 3.12
C ALA A 505 12.89 20.63 4.30
N GLY A 506 13.13 21.43 5.34
CA GLY A 506 13.74 20.94 6.58
C GLY A 506 12.72 20.24 7.48
N THR A 507 13.22 19.52 8.48
CA THR A 507 12.43 18.90 9.54
C THR A 507 13.01 19.20 10.92
N GLY A 508 12.26 18.87 11.97
CA GLY A 508 12.66 19.07 13.35
C GLY A 508 12.38 20.46 13.91
N ILE A 509 12.95 20.73 15.08
CA ILE A 509 12.58 21.86 15.94
C ILE A 509 13.23 23.14 15.45
N PHE A 510 12.42 24.16 15.16
CA PHE A 510 12.90 25.44 14.62
C PHE A 510 12.62 26.65 15.53
N SER A 511 11.77 26.51 16.55
CA SER A 511 11.55 27.58 17.53
C SER A 511 11.21 27.00 18.91
N VAL A 512 11.83 27.57 19.95
CA VAL A 512 11.55 27.27 21.35
C VAL A 512 11.51 28.58 22.12
N SER A 513 10.40 28.86 22.81
CA SER A 513 10.26 30.02 23.67
C SER A 513 9.63 29.67 25.01
N LEU A 514 9.99 30.41 26.05
CA LEU A 514 9.45 30.29 27.39
C LEU A 514 8.62 31.54 27.72
N ALA A 515 7.33 31.36 27.96
CA ALA A 515 6.41 32.43 28.32
C ALA A 515 6.09 32.39 29.82
N SER A 516 6.16 33.56 30.45
CA SER A 516 5.69 33.84 31.82
C SER A 516 4.72 35.03 31.79
N ILE A 517 4.03 35.32 32.90
CA ILE A 517 2.89 36.26 32.97
C ILE A 517 3.15 37.62 32.30
N ASN A 518 4.41 38.08 32.16
CA ASN A 518 4.74 39.34 31.46
C ASN A 518 6.00 39.29 30.57
N VAL A 519 6.64 38.12 30.37
CA VAL A 519 7.89 38.02 29.60
C VAL A 519 7.85 36.76 28.73
N ILE A 520 8.11 36.93 27.43
CA ILE A 520 8.40 35.84 26.51
C ILE A 520 9.90 35.87 26.23
N GLU A 521 10.58 34.80 26.61
CA GLU A 521 12.00 34.61 26.37
C GLU A 521 12.18 33.63 25.21
N ASP A 522 12.86 34.08 24.15
CA ASP A 522 13.24 33.20 23.04
C ASP A 522 14.50 32.40 23.41
N LEU A 523 14.38 31.07 23.40
CA LEU A 523 15.46 30.13 23.69
C LEU A 523 16.15 29.64 22.40
N SER A 524 15.57 29.92 21.23
CA SER A 524 15.99 29.36 19.94
C SER A 524 17.42 29.74 19.55
N SER A 525 17.89 30.92 19.95
CA SER A 525 19.22 31.45 19.60
C SER A 525 20.33 31.16 20.63
N ARG A 526 20.00 30.42 21.70
CA ARG A 526 20.92 30.03 22.77
C ARG A 526 21.82 28.86 22.35
N GLU A 527 22.73 28.49 23.25
CA GLU A 527 23.50 27.26 23.11
C GLU A 527 22.62 26.05 23.45
N TRP A 528 22.57 25.11 22.51
CA TRP A 528 21.86 23.84 22.61
C TRP A 528 22.87 22.70 22.52
N THR A 529 22.64 21.66 23.32
CA THR A 529 23.37 20.39 23.25
C THR A 529 22.57 19.40 22.41
N TYR A 530 23.24 18.70 21.51
CA TYR A 530 22.65 17.77 20.55
C TYR A 530 23.18 16.36 20.77
N GLN A 531 22.31 15.37 20.57
CA GLN A 531 22.68 13.95 20.53
C GLN A 531 21.89 13.28 19.41
N ILE A 532 22.60 12.68 18.45
CA ILE A 532 21.99 11.91 17.36
C ILE A 532 21.68 10.50 17.88
N GLY A 533 20.47 10.01 17.60
CA GLY A 533 20.03 8.69 17.99
C GLY A 533 19.81 8.48 19.48
N THR A 534 19.45 7.25 19.83
CA THR A 534 19.28 6.83 21.22
C THR A 534 20.41 5.91 21.70
N GLU A 535 20.53 5.72 23.02
CA GLU A 535 21.53 4.82 23.59
C GLU A 535 21.25 3.38 23.15
N GLY A 536 19.98 2.98 23.12
CA GLY A 536 19.58 1.65 22.64
C GLY A 536 19.98 1.36 21.19
N GLU A 537 19.91 2.37 20.30
CA GLU A 537 20.44 2.25 18.92
C GLU A 537 21.97 2.05 18.92
N SER A 538 22.69 2.79 19.77
CA SER A 538 24.16 2.68 19.86
C SER A 538 24.63 1.37 20.51
N LEU A 539 23.83 0.81 21.41
CA LEU A 539 24.05 -0.51 22.01
C LEU A 539 23.61 -1.65 21.08
N GLU A 540 22.96 -1.32 19.96
CA GLU A 540 22.43 -2.26 18.97
C GLU A 540 21.48 -3.28 19.59
N LEU A 541 20.62 -2.82 20.52
CA LEU A 541 19.73 -3.69 21.31
C LEU A 541 18.75 -4.51 20.46
N ASP A 542 18.53 -4.12 19.21
CA ASP A 542 17.71 -4.84 18.24
C ASP A 542 18.38 -6.12 17.72
N LYS A 543 19.70 -6.26 17.83
CA LYS A 543 20.44 -7.43 17.32
C LYS A 543 20.31 -8.65 18.22
N GLU A 544 20.28 -9.84 17.62
CA GLU A 544 20.21 -11.13 18.32
C GLU A 544 21.37 -11.34 19.30
N SER A 545 22.57 -10.86 18.95
CA SER A 545 23.75 -10.94 19.82
C SER A 545 23.59 -10.18 21.14
N GLN A 546 22.64 -9.24 21.23
CA GLN A 546 22.37 -8.45 22.42
C GLN A 546 21.24 -8.99 23.30
N ALA A 547 20.60 -10.12 22.94
CA ALA A 547 19.46 -10.68 23.68
C ALA A 547 19.78 -11.01 25.16
N ASN A 548 21.05 -11.28 25.46
CA ASN A 548 21.57 -11.58 26.80
C ASN A 548 22.46 -10.47 27.39
N ASN A 549 22.42 -9.27 26.83
CA ASN A 549 23.17 -8.14 27.34
C ASN A 549 22.76 -7.83 28.80
N PRO A 550 23.70 -7.61 29.74
CA PRO A 550 23.41 -7.34 31.14
C PRO A 550 22.63 -6.03 31.39
N VAL A 551 22.51 -5.14 30.40
CA VAL A 551 21.66 -3.93 30.50
C VAL A 551 20.18 -4.26 30.59
N TRP A 552 19.76 -5.45 30.12
CA TRP A 552 18.38 -5.89 30.22
C TRP A 552 18.02 -6.22 31.66
N THR A 553 17.01 -5.51 32.17
CA THR A 553 16.42 -5.80 33.47
C THR A 553 15.40 -6.93 33.33
N SER A 554 15.50 -7.92 34.22
CA SER A 554 14.51 -8.99 34.37
C SER A 554 13.84 -8.85 35.74
N GLY A 555 12.51 -8.86 35.78
CA GLY A 555 11.78 -8.75 37.04
C GLY A 555 10.26 -8.86 36.87
N TYR A 556 9.54 -8.94 37.98
CA TYR A 556 8.08 -9.15 37.97
C TYR A 556 7.27 -7.89 37.63
N ILE A 557 7.82 -6.69 37.85
CA ILE A 557 7.12 -5.43 37.61
C ILE A 557 7.59 -4.84 36.28
N LEU A 558 6.85 -5.18 35.23
CA LEU A 558 7.05 -4.64 33.89
C LEU A 558 6.68 -3.14 33.86
N PRO A 559 7.54 -2.23 33.37
CA PRO A 559 7.10 -0.88 33.11
C PRO A 559 6.01 -0.94 32.04
N ILE A 560 4.85 -0.37 32.33
CA ILE A 560 3.73 -0.22 31.38
C ILE A 560 3.38 1.26 31.29
N ASN A 561 2.93 1.72 30.12
CA ASN A 561 2.58 3.12 29.88
C ASN A 561 3.73 4.08 30.28
N ARG A 562 4.96 3.67 30.00
CA ARG A 562 6.18 4.47 30.18
C ARG A 562 6.82 4.71 28.82
N SER A 563 7.21 5.96 28.57
CA SER A 563 7.91 6.39 27.37
C SER A 563 9.38 5.96 27.40
N LEU A 564 9.95 5.74 26.22
CA LEU A 564 11.35 5.42 25.99
C LEU A 564 11.80 4.16 26.75
N ILE A 565 11.10 3.05 26.48
CA ILE A 565 11.44 1.73 27.01
C ILE A 565 11.73 0.79 25.86
N TRP A 566 12.87 0.10 25.95
CA TRP A 566 13.14 -1.07 25.14
C TRP A 566 12.55 -2.30 25.81
N TYR A 567 11.86 -3.13 25.05
CA TYR A 567 11.37 -4.43 25.50
C TYR A 567 11.96 -5.54 24.64
N THR A 568 12.23 -6.68 25.25
CA THR A 568 12.58 -7.89 24.51
C THR A 568 11.96 -9.13 25.13
N THR A 569 11.57 -10.07 24.27
CA THR A 569 11.06 -11.39 24.65
C THR A 569 11.36 -12.38 23.52
N SER A 570 10.99 -13.64 23.71
CA SER A 570 11.14 -14.68 22.69
C SER A 570 9.81 -15.35 22.38
N PHE A 571 9.65 -15.95 21.21
CA PHE A 571 8.44 -16.68 20.84
C PHE A 571 8.75 -17.88 19.96
N ILE A 572 7.90 -18.91 20.05
CA ILE A 572 7.90 -20.01 19.10
C ILE A 572 7.00 -19.63 17.94
N ALA A 573 7.48 -19.77 16.70
CA ALA A 573 6.67 -19.46 15.53
C ALA A 573 5.42 -20.39 15.48
N PRO A 574 4.19 -19.86 15.36
CA PRO A 574 2.98 -20.68 15.21
C PRO A 574 3.10 -21.65 14.03
N ASP A 575 2.54 -22.85 14.09
CA ASP A 575 2.59 -23.81 12.97
C ASP A 575 1.99 -23.26 11.66
N GLY A 576 2.45 -23.80 10.53
CA GLY A 576 1.96 -23.45 9.19
C GLY A 576 3.01 -22.79 8.30
N ASN A 577 2.63 -22.49 7.06
CA ASN A 577 3.51 -21.85 6.06
C ASN A 577 3.09 -20.40 5.74
N GLY A 578 2.00 -19.93 6.37
CA GLY A 578 1.47 -18.59 6.16
C GLY A 578 2.35 -17.49 6.76
N PRO A 579 2.19 -16.25 6.31
CA PRO A 579 2.81 -15.07 6.92
C PRO A 579 2.34 -14.89 8.36
N LEU A 580 3.17 -14.22 9.16
CA LEU A 580 2.90 -13.91 10.56
C LEU A 580 2.59 -12.42 10.72
N ALA A 581 1.91 -12.06 11.80
CA ALA A 581 1.71 -10.67 12.19
C ALA A 581 1.97 -10.50 13.69
N LEU A 582 2.57 -9.36 14.05
CA LEU A 582 2.69 -8.91 15.42
C LEU A 582 1.53 -7.96 15.73
N ASN A 583 0.69 -8.30 16.71
CA ASN A 583 -0.38 -7.44 17.16
C ASN A 583 0.16 -6.46 18.20
N LEU A 584 0.23 -5.19 17.81
CA LEU A 584 0.71 -4.08 18.63
C LEU A 584 -0.43 -3.13 19.05
N SER A 585 -1.68 -3.58 19.04
CA SER A 585 -2.85 -2.78 19.46
C SER A 585 -2.75 -2.22 20.89
N SER A 586 -2.01 -2.88 21.78
CA SER A 586 -1.78 -2.44 23.16
C SER A 586 -0.61 -1.46 23.33
N MET A 587 0.08 -1.12 22.23
CA MET A 587 1.31 -0.32 22.24
C MET A 587 1.07 1.12 21.79
N GLY A 588 2.06 1.99 21.99
CA GLY A 588 1.97 3.41 21.69
C GLY A 588 2.50 3.75 20.29
N LYS A 589 3.78 4.06 20.24
CA LYS A 589 4.55 4.32 19.01
C LYS A 589 5.95 3.76 19.19
N GLY A 590 6.55 3.26 18.12
CA GLY A 590 7.93 2.79 18.21
C GLY A 590 8.43 2.12 16.94
N GLN A 591 9.44 1.29 17.15
CA GLN A 591 10.00 0.40 16.14
C GLN A 591 10.04 -1.03 16.69
N ALA A 592 9.89 -2.00 15.79
CA ALA A 592 9.88 -3.41 16.15
C ALA A 592 10.85 -4.21 15.26
N TRP A 593 11.45 -5.24 15.85
CA TRP A 593 12.37 -6.16 15.20
C TRP A 593 12.05 -7.61 15.56
N VAL A 594 12.25 -8.50 14.60
CA VAL A 594 12.20 -9.95 14.78
C VAL A 594 13.52 -10.54 14.30
N ASN A 595 14.24 -11.23 15.17
CA ASN A 595 15.56 -11.81 14.88
C ASN A 595 16.52 -10.78 14.21
N GLY A 596 16.65 -9.60 14.81
CA GLY A 596 17.49 -8.51 14.28
C GLY A 596 16.98 -7.84 13.00
N LYS A 597 15.84 -8.25 12.45
CA LYS A 597 15.26 -7.66 11.24
C LYS A 597 14.14 -6.72 11.60
N SER A 598 14.30 -5.45 11.25
CA SER A 598 13.26 -4.43 11.49
C SER A 598 12.01 -4.74 10.67
N ILE A 599 10.90 -4.96 11.36
CA ILE A 599 9.57 -5.14 10.75
C ILE A 599 8.88 -3.80 10.48
N GLY A 600 9.49 -2.69 10.91
CA GLY A 600 9.06 -1.32 10.62
C GLY A 600 8.68 -0.53 11.86
N ARG A 601 8.16 0.67 11.62
CA ARG A 601 7.62 1.55 12.66
C ARG A 601 6.21 1.09 13.06
N TYR A 602 5.80 1.30 14.30
CA TYR A 602 4.41 1.17 14.70
C TYR A 602 3.90 2.44 15.35
N TRP A 603 2.61 2.70 15.21
CA TRP A 603 1.95 3.83 15.86
C TRP A 603 0.47 3.55 16.14
N SER A 604 0.22 2.54 16.98
CA SER A 604 -1.13 2.11 17.34
C SER A 604 -1.88 3.13 18.21
N ALA A 605 -1.21 4.10 18.84
CA ALA A 605 -1.88 5.18 19.56
C ALA A 605 -2.43 6.30 18.67
N TYR A 606 -2.04 6.38 17.39
CA TYR A 606 -2.50 7.44 16.50
C TYR A 606 -3.83 7.04 15.84
N LEU A 607 -4.92 7.50 16.44
CA LEU A 607 -6.28 7.25 15.95
C LEU A 607 -6.63 8.19 14.80
N SER A 608 -7.40 7.66 13.84
CA SER A 608 -8.03 8.48 12.82
C SER A 608 -9.17 9.33 13.38
N PRO A 609 -9.68 10.33 12.61
CA PRO A 609 -10.94 10.97 12.92
C PRO A 609 -12.06 9.93 13.13
N ALA A 610 -12.92 10.17 14.13
CA ALA A 610 -14.00 9.24 14.50
C ALA A 610 -15.16 9.21 13.50
N MET A 611 -15.24 10.19 12.60
CA MET A 611 -16.28 10.34 11.58
C MET A 611 -15.67 10.27 10.17
N GLY A 612 -16.50 10.02 9.16
CA GLY A 612 -16.10 9.99 7.74
C GLY A 612 -16.18 8.60 7.10
N CYS A 613 -16.29 7.54 7.90
CA CYS A 613 -16.47 6.19 7.40
C CYS A 613 -17.95 5.86 7.22
N SER A 614 -18.27 5.17 6.12
CA SER A 614 -19.59 4.58 5.89
C SER A 614 -19.51 3.07 5.98
N ARG A 615 -20.59 2.43 6.46
CA ARG A 615 -20.67 0.97 6.56
C ARG A 615 -20.81 0.30 5.19
N GLN A 616 -21.35 1.03 4.21
CA GLN A 616 -21.47 0.63 2.81
C GLN A 616 -20.98 1.78 1.95
N CYS A 617 -20.04 1.50 1.04
CA CYS A 617 -19.64 2.46 0.03
C CYS A 617 -20.36 2.16 -1.29
N ASP A 618 -20.93 3.19 -1.91
CA ASP A 618 -21.52 3.07 -3.24
C ASP A 618 -20.41 3.08 -4.29
N TYR A 619 -20.33 2.02 -5.11
CA TYR A 619 -19.35 1.94 -6.18
C TYR A 619 -19.63 2.97 -7.30
N ARG A 620 -20.87 3.45 -7.42
CA ARG A 620 -21.30 4.27 -8.55
C ARG A 620 -20.73 5.68 -8.48
N GLY A 621 -20.42 6.23 -9.65
CA GLY A 621 -19.90 7.58 -9.84
C GLY A 621 -18.40 7.70 -9.55
N PRO A 622 -17.82 8.88 -9.83
CA PRO A 622 -16.39 9.11 -9.68
C PRO A 622 -15.87 8.74 -8.28
N TYR A 623 -14.67 8.20 -8.24
CA TYR A 623 -13.95 7.80 -7.03
C TYR A 623 -12.78 8.75 -6.75
N ASP A 624 -12.58 9.05 -5.46
CA ASP A 624 -11.36 9.61 -4.90
C ASP A 624 -11.01 8.86 -3.60
N ALA A 625 -9.81 9.08 -3.07
CA ALA A 625 -9.29 8.38 -1.89
C ALA A 625 -10.11 8.60 -0.60
N ASN A 626 -10.98 9.62 -0.55
CA ASN A 626 -11.84 9.93 0.60
C ASN A 626 -13.27 9.39 0.46
N LYS A 627 -13.67 8.91 -0.73
CA LYS A 627 -15.03 8.41 -1.00
C LYS A 627 -15.42 7.23 -0.12
N CYS A 628 -14.49 6.29 0.07
CA CYS A 628 -14.72 5.03 0.76
C CYS A 628 -13.66 4.83 1.84
N LEU A 629 -14.03 5.10 3.09
CA LEU A 629 -13.16 4.97 4.26
C LEU A 629 -13.74 3.94 5.25
N LYS A 630 -12.86 3.19 5.90
CA LYS A 630 -13.20 2.24 6.98
C LYS A 630 -12.31 2.43 8.22
N LYS A 631 -12.78 1.87 9.34
CA LYS A 631 -12.09 1.92 10.66
C LYS A 631 -11.84 3.33 11.21
N CYS A 632 -12.80 4.23 11.07
CA CYS A 632 -12.72 5.56 11.69
C CYS A 632 -12.67 5.46 13.23
N GLY A 633 -11.90 6.36 13.86
CA GLY A 633 -11.66 6.36 15.31
C GLY A 633 -10.74 5.22 15.78
N GLN A 634 -10.16 4.45 14.85
CA GLN A 634 -9.22 3.38 15.15
C GLN A 634 -7.81 3.75 14.65
N PRO A 635 -6.77 3.04 15.11
CA PRO A 635 -5.44 3.22 14.56
C PRO A 635 -5.39 2.75 13.11
N ALA A 636 -4.61 3.44 12.29
CA ALA A 636 -4.36 3.07 10.90
C ALA A 636 -3.89 1.59 10.80
N GLN A 637 -3.01 1.17 11.70
CA GLN A 637 -2.41 -0.15 11.71
C GLN A 637 -2.22 -0.69 13.13
N VAL A 638 -2.61 -1.94 13.35
CA VAL A 638 -2.40 -2.68 14.62
C VAL A 638 -1.70 -4.02 14.42
N LEU A 639 -1.77 -4.59 13.21
CA LEU A 639 -1.07 -5.81 12.83
C LEU A 639 0.12 -5.44 11.97
N TYR A 640 1.30 -5.93 12.35
CA TYR A 640 2.58 -5.62 11.71
C TYR A 640 3.19 -6.89 11.13
N HIS A 641 3.35 -6.92 9.81
CA HIS A 641 3.75 -8.11 9.09
C HIS A 641 5.16 -8.61 9.47
N ILE A 642 5.24 -9.89 9.81
CA ILE A 642 6.48 -10.65 9.98
C ILE A 642 6.57 -11.68 8.84
N PRO A 643 7.48 -11.49 7.86
CA PRO A 643 7.72 -12.49 6.83
C PRO A 643 8.08 -13.84 7.44
N ARG A 644 7.40 -14.91 7.03
CA ARG A 644 7.63 -16.27 7.55
C ARG A 644 9.11 -16.71 7.40
N SER A 645 9.81 -16.22 6.39
CA SER A 645 11.25 -16.48 6.17
C SER A 645 12.19 -15.76 7.16
N TRP A 646 11.68 -14.92 8.05
CA TRP A 646 12.48 -14.24 9.08
C TRP A 646 12.44 -14.95 10.44
N VAL A 647 11.56 -15.94 10.58
CA VAL A 647 11.46 -16.79 11.76
C VAL A 647 11.97 -18.19 11.46
N HIS A 648 12.34 -18.91 12.50
CA HIS A 648 12.74 -20.31 12.46
C HIS A 648 11.91 -21.13 13.46
N PRO A 649 11.94 -22.48 13.38
CA PRO A 649 11.09 -23.34 14.22
C PRO A 649 11.34 -23.23 15.74
N GLY A 650 12.56 -22.85 16.15
CA GLY A 650 12.91 -22.64 17.56
C GLY A 650 12.41 -21.30 18.15
N GLU A 651 13.10 -20.83 19.19
CA GLU A 651 12.83 -19.54 19.83
C GLU A 651 13.30 -18.36 18.98
N ASN A 652 12.40 -17.46 18.65
CA ASN A 652 12.66 -16.25 17.87
C ASN A 652 12.63 -15.03 18.79
N LEU A 653 13.54 -14.09 18.60
CA LEU A 653 13.63 -12.86 19.39
C LEU A 653 12.68 -11.78 18.86
N ILE A 654 11.95 -11.14 19.77
CA ILE A 654 11.26 -9.87 19.51
C ILE A 654 11.98 -8.76 20.30
N VAL A 655 12.23 -7.64 19.64
CA VAL A 655 12.69 -6.40 20.28
C VAL A 655 11.76 -5.27 19.86
N LEU A 656 11.40 -4.41 20.82
CA LEU A 656 10.59 -3.21 20.61
C LEU A 656 11.28 -2.02 21.26
N HIS A 657 11.30 -0.88 20.58
CA HIS A 657 11.61 0.41 21.18
C HIS A 657 10.29 1.19 21.29
N GLU A 658 9.69 1.24 22.49
CA GLU A 658 8.44 1.93 22.78
C GLU A 658 8.69 3.38 23.20
N GLU A 659 8.25 4.31 22.37
CA GLU A 659 8.52 5.72 22.50
C GLU A 659 7.50 6.45 23.38
N LEU A 660 6.22 6.09 23.31
CA LEU A 660 5.14 6.81 24.02
C LEU A 660 4.73 6.13 25.31
N GLY A 661 4.56 4.81 25.27
CA GLY A 661 4.11 3.96 26.35
C GLY A 661 3.00 3.02 25.88
N GLY A 662 3.09 1.77 26.30
CA GLY A 662 2.11 0.73 26.02
C GLY A 662 2.18 -0.41 27.03
N ASP A 663 1.41 -1.46 26.77
CA ASP A 663 1.40 -2.69 27.56
C ASP A 663 1.89 -3.89 26.71
N PRO A 664 3.18 -4.27 26.82
CA PRO A 664 3.74 -5.37 26.04
C PRO A 664 3.22 -6.76 26.47
N SER A 665 2.60 -6.89 27.65
CA SER A 665 2.03 -8.17 28.11
C SER A 665 0.83 -8.64 27.26
N ARG A 666 0.25 -7.73 26.48
CA ARG A 666 -0.91 -7.98 25.59
C ARG A 666 -0.52 -8.20 24.13
N ILE A 667 0.77 -8.08 23.79
CA ILE A 667 1.25 -8.35 22.44
C ILE A 667 1.08 -9.84 22.13
N THR A 668 0.58 -10.13 20.94
CA THR A 668 0.47 -11.49 20.42
C THR A 668 1.11 -11.60 19.05
N VAL A 669 1.62 -12.79 18.74
CA VAL A 669 1.96 -13.16 17.36
C VAL A 669 0.82 -14.00 16.82
N SER A 670 0.28 -13.63 15.67
CA SER A 670 -0.78 -14.35 14.99
C SER A 670 -0.35 -14.85 13.61
N THR A 671 -0.99 -15.94 13.19
CA THR A 671 -0.91 -16.47 11.83
C THR A 671 -2.31 -16.79 11.35
N ARG A 672 -2.57 -16.57 10.07
CA ARG A 672 -3.83 -16.99 9.46
C ARG A 672 -3.77 -18.48 9.11
N LYS A 673 -4.63 -19.31 9.72
CA LYS A 673 -4.75 -20.76 9.43
C LYS A 673 -6.00 -21.14 8.67
N GLY A 674 -6.94 -20.21 8.51
CA GLY A 674 -8.15 -20.44 7.76
C GLY A 674 -8.89 -19.16 7.40
N GLN A 675 -9.87 -19.31 6.51
CA GLN A 675 -10.69 -18.23 5.99
C GLN A 675 -12.08 -18.77 5.63
N TYR A 676 -13.11 -17.98 5.94
CA TYR A 676 -14.43 -18.21 5.38
C TYR A 676 -14.50 -17.61 3.98
N VAL A 677 -14.89 -18.43 3.02
CA VAL A 677 -15.19 -18.05 1.64
C VAL A 677 -16.67 -18.26 1.37
N CYS A 678 -17.25 -17.45 0.50
CA CYS A 678 -18.65 -17.57 0.18
C CYS A 678 -18.94 -17.09 -1.25
N ALA A 679 -20.10 -17.43 -1.79
CA ALA A 679 -20.58 -16.90 -3.06
C ALA A 679 -22.11 -16.90 -3.09
N HIS A 680 -22.70 -16.02 -3.91
CA HIS A 680 -24.13 -15.94 -4.15
C HIS A 680 -24.35 -15.67 -5.64
N VAL A 681 -24.95 -16.63 -6.34
CA VAL A 681 -25.16 -16.59 -7.79
C VAL A 681 -26.62 -16.96 -8.11
N SER A 682 -27.24 -16.19 -8.99
CA SER A 682 -28.62 -16.35 -9.49
C SER A 682 -28.69 -17.14 -10.80
N GLU A 683 -29.81 -17.79 -11.06
CA GLU A 683 -30.13 -18.41 -12.37
C GLU A 683 -30.15 -17.38 -13.52
N SER A 684 -30.36 -16.11 -13.20
CA SER A 684 -30.36 -15.01 -14.16
C SER A 684 -28.98 -14.38 -14.40
N ASP A 685 -27.95 -14.83 -13.67
CA ASP A 685 -26.61 -14.30 -13.79
C ASP A 685 -25.88 -14.84 -15.02
N LEU A 686 -24.73 -14.24 -15.33
CA LEU A 686 -23.91 -14.67 -16.46
C LEU A 686 -23.20 -16.00 -16.10
N PRO A 687 -23.03 -16.91 -17.06
CA PRO A 687 -22.14 -18.04 -16.88
C PRO A 687 -20.69 -17.57 -16.64
N PRO A 688 -19.83 -18.41 -16.05
CA PRO A 688 -18.43 -18.06 -15.85
C PRO A 688 -17.76 -17.66 -17.17
N VAL A 689 -17.00 -16.56 -17.13
CA VAL A 689 -16.46 -15.91 -18.34
C VAL A 689 -15.58 -16.84 -19.20
N ASP A 690 -14.86 -17.76 -18.55
CA ASP A 690 -13.97 -18.74 -19.18
C ASP A 690 -14.70 -19.92 -19.84
N SER A 691 -16.02 -20.05 -19.62
CA SER A 691 -16.85 -21.06 -20.28
C SER A 691 -17.28 -20.64 -21.69
N TRP A 692 -17.13 -19.36 -22.03
CA TRP A 692 -17.55 -18.83 -23.33
C TRP A 692 -16.70 -19.39 -24.48
N LYS A 693 -17.37 -19.75 -25.59
CA LYS A 693 -16.72 -20.23 -26.82
C LYS A 693 -17.32 -19.55 -28.04
N MET A 694 -16.45 -19.07 -28.92
CA MET A 694 -16.83 -18.49 -30.21
C MET A 694 -17.53 -19.55 -31.09
N ASN A 695 -18.69 -19.22 -31.66
CA ASN A 695 -19.47 -20.08 -32.59
C ASN A 695 -20.01 -21.41 -32.05
N ALA A 696 -20.00 -21.65 -30.74
CA ALA A 696 -20.88 -22.68 -30.18
C ALA A 696 -22.32 -22.18 -30.31
N ASN A 697 -23.18 -22.89 -31.05
CA ASN A 697 -24.63 -22.72 -30.93
C ASN A 697 -24.94 -22.78 -29.43
N VAL A 698 -25.29 -21.64 -28.84
CA VAL A 698 -25.32 -21.38 -27.39
C VAL A 698 -26.08 -22.51 -26.68
N GLN A 699 -25.37 -23.58 -26.30
CA GLN A 699 -25.87 -24.53 -25.34
C GLN A 699 -25.69 -23.82 -24.01
N PHE A 700 -26.82 -23.39 -23.46
CA PHE A 700 -27.02 -22.84 -22.13
C PHE A 700 -26.06 -23.50 -21.14
N VAL A 701 -24.92 -22.85 -20.88
CA VAL A 701 -24.08 -23.19 -19.74
C VAL A 701 -24.76 -22.52 -18.56
N ASP A 702 -25.19 -23.30 -17.57
CA ASP A 702 -25.82 -22.76 -16.38
C ASP A 702 -24.80 -21.85 -15.64
N PRO A 703 -25.25 -20.77 -14.98
CA PRO A 703 -24.41 -20.05 -14.01
C PRO A 703 -23.86 -21.01 -12.97
N GLU A 704 -22.68 -20.75 -12.44
CA GLU A 704 -22.03 -21.63 -11.46
C GLU A 704 -21.52 -20.84 -10.27
N ILE A 705 -21.70 -21.38 -9.05
CA ILE A 705 -20.87 -20.99 -7.93
C ILE A 705 -19.51 -21.65 -8.08
N ARG A 706 -18.44 -20.86 -7.98
CA ARG A 706 -17.06 -21.35 -7.94
C ARG A 706 -16.40 -20.85 -6.66
N LEU A 707 -15.97 -21.78 -5.83
CA LEU A 707 -15.23 -21.51 -4.59
C LEU A 707 -13.85 -22.14 -4.66
N ALA A 708 -12.86 -21.44 -4.12
CA ALA A 708 -11.49 -21.88 -3.99
C ALA A 708 -10.89 -21.39 -2.66
N CYS A 709 -10.17 -22.28 -1.99
CA CYS A 709 -9.32 -21.98 -0.86
C CYS A 709 -7.94 -21.51 -1.34
N ASP A 710 -7.19 -20.83 -0.46
CA ASP A 710 -5.77 -20.59 -0.71
C ASP A 710 -5.00 -21.91 -0.88
N ARG A 711 -3.91 -21.88 -1.64
CA ARG A 711 -3.15 -23.09 -1.97
C ARG A 711 -2.68 -23.84 -0.71
N GLY A 712 -2.90 -25.15 -0.68
CA GLY A 712 -2.60 -25.99 0.47
C GLY A 712 -3.69 -25.95 1.54
N TRP A 713 -4.75 -25.17 1.37
CA TRP A 713 -5.94 -25.21 2.23
C TRP A 713 -7.06 -25.97 1.54
N LYS A 714 -7.91 -26.61 2.33
CA LYS A 714 -9.07 -27.37 1.86
C LYS A 714 -10.33 -26.93 2.57
N PHE A 715 -11.47 -27.15 1.92
CA PHE A 715 -12.76 -26.98 2.56
C PHE A 715 -12.91 -27.97 3.72
N ALA A 716 -12.87 -27.47 4.96
CA ALA A 716 -13.10 -28.28 6.15
C ALA A 716 -14.58 -28.46 6.44
N SER A 717 -15.38 -27.42 6.18
CA SER A 717 -16.83 -27.47 6.37
C SER A 717 -17.55 -26.50 5.44
N ILE A 718 -18.80 -26.82 5.15
CA ILE A 718 -19.77 -25.91 4.54
C ILE A 718 -20.69 -25.45 5.66
N THR A 719 -20.62 -24.17 6.04
CA THR A 719 -21.37 -23.60 7.16
C THR A 719 -22.77 -23.16 6.77
N PHE A 720 -22.97 -22.84 5.49
CA PHE A 720 -24.28 -22.47 4.95
C PHE A 720 -24.36 -22.87 3.47
N ALA A 721 -25.53 -23.35 3.05
CA ALA A 721 -25.86 -23.53 1.64
C ALA A 721 -27.38 -23.52 1.45
N SER A 722 -27.87 -22.73 0.50
CA SER A 722 -29.30 -22.61 0.21
C SER A 722 -29.53 -22.28 -1.27
N PHE A 723 -30.47 -22.99 -1.90
CA PHE A 723 -30.95 -22.72 -3.25
C PHE A 723 -32.43 -22.31 -3.19
N GLY A 724 -32.79 -21.18 -3.78
CA GLY A 724 -34.12 -20.57 -3.69
C GLY A 724 -34.01 -19.06 -3.58
N THR A 725 -34.50 -18.47 -2.48
CA THR A 725 -34.45 -17.02 -2.23
C THR A 725 -33.57 -16.61 -1.03
N PRO A 726 -32.33 -17.14 -0.87
CA PRO A 726 -31.47 -16.81 0.26
C PRO A 726 -31.24 -15.30 0.38
N GLN A 727 -31.07 -14.84 1.61
CA GLN A 727 -30.91 -13.42 1.96
C GLN A 727 -29.60 -13.21 2.75
N GLY A 728 -29.13 -11.97 2.78
CA GLY A 728 -27.94 -11.57 3.52
C GLY A 728 -26.70 -11.44 2.64
N GLN A 729 -25.54 -11.34 3.30
CA GLN A 729 -24.24 -11.20 2.67
C GLN A 729 -23.27 -12.25 3.20
N CYS A 730 -22.05 -12.30 2.65
CA CYS A 730 -21.00 -13.21 3.07
C CYS A 730 -20.79 -13.20 4.60
N GLY A 731 -20.94 -14.35 5.27
CA GLY A 731 -20.83 -14.48 6.72
C GLY A 731 -22.14 -14.30 7.51
N GLU A 732 -23.19 -13.80 6.85
CA GLU A 732 -24.51 -13.50 7.41
C GLU A 732 -25.65 -14.03 6.53
N PHE A 733 -25.39 -15.07 5.73
CA PHE A 733 -26.45 -15.66 4.91
C PHE A 733 -27.53 -16.32 5.75
N SER A 734 -28.76 -16.23 5.27
CA SER A 734 -29.94 -16.84 5.87
C SER A 734 -30.85 -17.42 4.79
N HIS A 735 -31.63 -18.44 5.17
CA HIS A 735 -32.60 -19.03 4.26
C HIS A 735 -33.73 -18.05 3.95
N GLY A 736 -34.16 -18.03 2.68
CA GLY A 736 -35.35 -17.31 2.25
C GLY A 736 -36.65 -18.05 2.55
N THR A 737 -37.74 -17.44 2.11
CA THR A 737 -39.08 -18.05 2.12
C THR A 737 -39.22 -19.23 1.16
N CYS A 738 -38.41 -19.26 0.09
CA CYS A 738 -38.31 -20.36 -0.85
C CYS A 738 -36.94 -21.04 -0.69
N LYS A 739 -36.94 -22.36 -0.49
CA LYS A 739 -35.73 -23.17 -0.38
C LYS A 739 -35.94 -24.59 -0.92
N ALA A 740 -34.94 -25.11 -1.62
CA ALA A 740 -34.83 -26.53 -1.93
C ALA A 740 -34.25 -27.31 -0.73
N ASP A 741 -34.71 -28.55 -0.56
CA ASP A 741 -34.18 -29.46 0.46
C ASP A 741 -32.89 -30.15 -0.01
N GLY A 742 -32.04 -30.57 0.93
CA GLY A 742 -30.82 -31.34 0.62
C GLY A 742 -29.64 -30.56 0.00
N VAL A 743 -29.79 -29.25 -0.25
CA VAL A 743 -28.75 -28.40 -0.87
C VAL A 743 -27.43 -28.45 -0.10
N LEU A 744 -27.47 -28.34 1.22
CA LEU A 744 -26.27 -28.37 2.07
C LEU A 744 -25.49 -29.68 1.93
N GLN A 745 -26.18 -30.83 1.97
CA GLN A 745 -25.54 -32.13 1.84
C GLN A 745 -24.86 -32.27 0.47
N LEU A 746 -25.54 -31.85 -0.60
CA LEU A 746 -24.98 -31.91 -1.95
C LEU A 746 -23.70 -31.07 -2.06
N VAL A 747 -23.72 -29.84 -1.55
CA VAL A 747 -22.54 -28.96 -1.59
C VAL A 747 -21.41 -29.53 -0.73
N GLN A 748 -21.71 -30.13 0.43
CA GLN A 748 -20.71 -30.80 1.28
C GLN A 748 -20.03 -31.96 0.54
N GLU A 749 -20.79 -32.82 -0.14
CA GLU A 749 -20.27 -33.94 -0.94
C GLU A 749 -19.37 -33.46 -2.09
N VAL A 750 -19.70 -32.31 -2.68
CA VAL A 750 -18.93 -31.74 -3.80
C VAL A 750 -17.66 -31.03 -3.35
N CYS A 751 -17.68 -30.31 -2.22
CA CYS A 751 -16.61 -29.38 -1.85
C CYS A 751 -15.66 -29.91 -0.76
N ILE A 752 -16.14 -30.60 0.29
CA ILE A 752 -15.30 -30.93 1.45
C ILE A 752 -14.05 -31.74 1.04
N GLY A 753 -12.89 -31.36 1.59
CA GLY A 753 -11.60 -32.00 1.33
C GLY A 753 -10.92 -31.60 0.02
N LYS A 754 -11.53 -30.73 -0.80
CA LYS A 754 -10.94 -30.17 -2.03
C LYS A 754 -10.40 -28.76 -1.79
N GLU A 755 -9.48 -28.31 -2.65
CA GLU A 755 -9.00 -26.92 -2.65
C GLU A 755 -9.94 -25.99 -3.43
N SER A 756 -10.70 -26.54 -4.39
CA SER A 756 -11.69 -25.79 -5.17
C SER A 756 -12.89 -26.66 -5.52
N CYS A 757 -14.06 -26.05 -5.66
CA CYS A 757 -15.26 -26.72 -6.14
C CYS A 757 -16.13 -25.77 -6.98
N ALA A 758 -16.90 -26.36 -7.89
CA ALA A 758 -17.88 -25.66 -8.71
C ALA A 758 -19.24 -26.36 -8.58
N VAL A 759 -20.31 -25.56 -8.50
CA VAL A 759 -21.68 -26.05 -8.34
C VAL A 759 -22.58 -25.29 -9.31
N PRO A 760 -23.15 -25.96 -10.34
CA PRO A 760 -24.12 -25.35 -11.26
C PRO A 760 -25.36 -24.86 -10.53
N VAL A 761 -25.84 -23.68 -10.92
CA VAL A 761 -27.02 -23.01 -10.37
C VAL A 761 -28.17 -23.20 -11.35
N SER A 762 -28.93 -24.28 -11.17
CA SER A 762 -30.07 -24.57 -12.03
C SER A 762 -31.14 -25.43 -11.37
N ILE A 763 -32.39 -25.25 -11.82
CA ILE A 763 -33.52 -26.09 -11.42
C ILE A 763 -33.32 -27.57 -11.74
N GLN A 764 -32.54 -27.91 -12.78
CA GLN A 764 -32.22 -29.30 -13.12
C GLN A 764 -31.39 -29.96 -12.02
N LYS A 765 -30.57 -29.18 -11.32
CA LYS A 765 -29.69 -29.66 -10.26
C LYS A 765 -30.36 -29.75 -8.90
N PHE A 766 -31.18 -28.75 -8.54
CA PHE A 766 -31.74 -28.59 -7.19
C PHE A 766 -33.27 -28.70 -7.11
N GLY A 767 -33.95 -28.90 -8.24
CA GLY A 767 -35.40 -28.82 -8.34
C GLY A 767 -35.91 -27.38 -8.42
N ASP A 768 -37.21 -27.22 -8.61
CA ASP A 768 -37.89 -25.92 -8.60
C ASP A 768 -38.68 -25.75 -7.29
N PRO A 769 -38.07 -25.18 -6.23
CA PRO A 769 -38.75 -25.00 -4.94
C PRO A 769 -39.83 -23.91 -4.94
N CYS A 770 -39.89 -23.07 -5.99
CA CYS A 770 -40.89 -22.01 -6.14
C CYS A 770 -41.02 -21.58 -7.60
N GLU A 771 -42.05 -22.11 -8.28
CA GLU A 771 -42.31 -21.85 -9.69
C GLU A 771 -42.53 -20.34 -9.95
N GLY A 772 -41.96 -19.84 -11.04
CA GLY A 772 -42.07 -18.43 -11.45
C GLY A 772 -41.21 -17.43 -10.66
N VAL A 773 -40.46 -17.88 -9.65
CA VAL A 773 -39.49 -17.07 -8.91
C VAL A 773 -38.08 -17.41 -9.40
N VAL A 774 -37.22 -16.41 -9.60
CA VAL A 774 -35.80 -16.61 -9.92
C VAL A 774 -35.08 -17.13 -8.67
N LYS A 775 -34.36 -18.24 -8.80
CA LYS A 775 -33.62 -18.83 -7.70
C LYS A 775 -32.17 -18.39 -7.74
N SER A 776 -31.54 -18.45 -6.58
CA SER A 776 -30.12 -18.26 -6.43
C SER A 776 -29.56 -19.28 -5.45
N LEU A 777 -28.32 -19.69 -5.69
CA LEU A 777 -27.53 -20.49 -4.77
C LEU A 777 -26.67 -19.53 -3.95
N ALA A 778 -26.68 -19.69 -2.63
CA ALA A 778 -25.72 -19.03 -1.73
C ALA A 778 -25.00 -20.10 -0.92
N VAL A 779 -23.67 -20.03 -0.84
CA VAL A 779 -22.81 -20.99 -0.15
C VAL A 779 -21.79 -20.25 0.70
N GLU A 780 -21.53 -20.76 1.91
CA GLU A 780 -20.45 -20.34 2.80
C GLU A 780 -19.65 -21.57 3.26
N ALA A 781 -18.33 -21.46 3.20
CA ALA A 781 -17.41 -22.56 3.49
C ALA A 781 -16.19 -22.08 4.30
N LEU A 782 -15.71 -22.93 5.20
CA LEU A 782 -14.46 -22.72 5.93
C LEU A 782 -13.31 -23.44 5.22
N CYS A 783 -12.32 -22.67 4.79
CA CYS A 783 -11.04 -23.16 4.31
C CYS A 783 -10.03 -23.19 5.47
N ILE A 784 -9.29 -24.29 5.63
CA ILE A 784 -8.17 -24.41 6.58
C ILE A 784 -7.00 -25.16 5.94
N VAL A 785 -5.80 -25.03 6.53
CA VAL A 785 -4.58 -25.79 6.17
C VAL A 785 -4.81 -27.30 6.17
#